data_AF-A0A1I6IFD2-F1
#
_entry.id   AF-A0A1I6IFD2-F1
#
_cell.length_a   1.000
_cell.length_b   1.000
_cell.length_c   1.000
_cell.angle_alpha   90.00
_cell.angle_beta   90.00
_cell.angle_gamma   90.00
#
_symmetry.space_group_name_H-M   'P 1'
#
loop_
_entity.id
_entity.type
_entity.pdbx_description
1 polymer ?
#
loop_
_entity_poly.entity_id
_entity_poly.type
_entity_poly.pdbx_seq_one_letter_code
_entity_poly.pdbx_strand_id
1 'polypeptide(L)'
;MRTLIGSTLLTTVLALASPTSHAVASGPVGFASLNGGTTGGAGGETVTVRTGAELYDVLKEQRNSDTPLTVLVEGRITPDNTGESKIDLKDVRNVTVLGAPGGAEFDGIGIKLSRAHNIIIRNLIIHHVDTGDKDAISVEGGSSNIWIDHNELYASLDVDKDHYDGLLDTKRGSEYITISYNYFHDSWKASLHGSSDSDQGQRLITFHHNRWENINSRAPLFRFGEGHIFNNYYYNVIDSGINSRMSARLRIENNHFENANNPIVSFYSDEIGFWDLTNNFLDGVYWNDNSGPVAGEAMVSTTRYQPPYRYTLDDITCVRDIVMATAGAGKGLRTSDGSCEATTPVPPTTPTPDPTPEPPEPEQPKPEQPGSPDPGMPDPNPGDRGENLSLSAGADGSSKASGSSYGNAIDGDTGSFWQPASTSGERISVKRMAPFNTVVIRELNDATRNWRLVNHETGEVLASGQRLGTETTITGLGTQNIYKLDLEILNAAAAPRIAEIELYNAAPGTGDNDSGSPSTPDQGEPEPQQLVLEENQPGFCGVDGVIESEHAGFSGAGYANTSNVYGTGVAWQVNVAEAGHYDLVVRFANGATARSGSLYVNDRWVTAEDFRSTGAWNSYRDTAVLSVTLGTGANRIALRATNDSGLPNIDRIQLEGLAVSAVDCN
;
A
#
# COMPACT_ATOMS: atom_id res chain seq x y z
N MET A 1 36.64 -15.52 -74.30
CA MET A 1 36.95 -14.86 -73.01
C MET A 1 35.74 -14.04 -72.61
N ARG A 2 34.99 -14.48 -71.59
CA ARG A 2 33.88 -13.73 -70.99
C ARG A 2 34.48 -12.79 -69.94
N THR A 3 34.29 -11.49 -70.08
CA THR A 3 34.69 -10.51 -69.06
C THR A 3 33.44 -10.07 -68.31
N LEU A 4 33.35 -10.44 -67.04
CA LEU A 4 32.28 -10.06 -66.12
C LEU A 4 32.40 -8.58 -65.74
N ILE A 5 31.25 -7.90 -65.71
CA ILE A 5 31.03 -6.56 -65.16
C ILE A 5 30.80 -6.73 -63.66
N GLY A 6 31.65 -6.12 -62.83
CA GLY A 6 31.44 -6.02 -61.38
C GLY A 6 30.65 -4.75 -61.05
N SER A 7 29.41 -4.91 -60.59
CA SER A 7 28.58 -3.83 -60.04
C SER A 7 28.79 -3.78 -58.53
N THR A 8 29.31 -2.67 -58.01
CA THR A 8 29.52 -2.46 -56.57
C THR A 8 28.21 -1.99 -55.95
N LEU A 9 27.54 -2.86 -55.19
CA LEU A 9 26.37 -2.52 -54.39
C LEU A 9 26.83 -1.74 -53.14
N LEU A 10 26.44 -0.47 -53.02
CA LEU A 10 26.65 0.34 -51.82
C LEU A 10 25.48 0.07 -50.86
N THR A 11 25.68 -0.77 -49.86
CA THR A 11 24.71 -1.00 -48.78
C THR A 11 24.79 0.12 -47.76
N THR A 12 23.87 1.08 -47.84
CA THR A 12 23.58 2.02 -46.74
C THR A 12 23.01 1.24 -45.55
N VAL A 13 23.78 1.14 -44.48
CA VAL A 13 23.31 0.66 -43.18
C VAL A 13 22.43 1.76 -42.58
N LEU A 14 21.12 1.56 -42.58
CA LEU A 14 20.18 2.37 -41.82
C LEU A 14 20.34 1.99 -40.35
N ALA A 15 20.94 2.86 -39.55
CA ALA A 15 20.99 2.67 -38.10
C ALA A 15 19.57 2.82 -37.55
N LEU A 16 18.92 1.70 -37.25
CA LEU A 16 17.70 1.66 -36.44
C LEU A 16 18.09 2.14 -35.05
N ALA A 17 17.68 3.37 -34.70
CA ALA A 17 17.70 3.82 -33.32
C ALA A 17 16.81 2.88 -32.51
N SER A 18 17.41 2.17 -31.56
CA SER A 18 16.65 1.35 -30.61
C SER A 18 15.73 2.27 -29.81
N PRO A 19 14.43 1.92 -29.63
CA PRO A 19 13.59 2.66 -28.71
C PRO A 19 14.22 2.53 -27.32
N THR A 20 14.54 3.66 -26.72
CA THR A 20 14.93 3.71 -25.31
C THR A 20 13.74 3.19 -24.49
N SER A 21 13.90 2.00 -23.91
CA SER A 21 12.97 1.47 -22.92
C SER A 21 12.99 2.44 -21.74
N HIS A 22 11.94 3.23 -21.59
CA HIS A 22 11.75 4.08 -20.43
C HIS A 22 11.40 3.17 -19.25
N ALA A 23 12.20 3.27 -18.19
CA ALA A 23 12.02 2.51 -16.96
C ALA A 23 10.62 2.72 -16.38
N VAL A 24 9.96 1.63 -15.98
CA VAL A 24 8.75 1.71 -15.17
C VAL A 24 9.18 2.05 -13.75
N ALA A 25 8.99 3.31 -13.35
CA ALA A 25 9.09 3.71 -11.95
C ALA A 25 8.13 2.86 -11.10
N SER A 26 8.49 2.60 -9.83
CA SER A 26 7.58 2.02 -8.83
C SER A 26 6.20 2.69 -8.91
N GLY A 27 5.11 1.95 -8.76
CA GLY A 27 3.74 2.52 -8.81
C GLY A 27 3.50 3.61 -7.76
N PRO A 28 2.34 4.31 -7.80
CA PRO A 28 2.04 5.35 -6.83
C PRO A 28 2.03 4.80 -5.40
N VAL A 29 2.49 5.60 -4.44
CA VAL A 29 2.12 5.42 -3.03
C VAL A 29 0.77 6.10 -2.80
N GLY A 30 -0.05 5.52 -1.93
CA GLY A 30 -1.34 6.10 -1.59
C GLY A 30 -2.53 5.50 -2.30
N PHE A 31 -3.62 6.27 -2.36
CA PHE A 31 -4.92 5.78 -2.83
C PHE A 31 -4.91 5.31 -4.29
N ALA A 32 -4.08 5.88 -5.17
CA ALA A 32 -3.98 5.40 -6.55
C ALA A 32 -3.31 4.01 -6.67
N SER A 33 -2.73 3.48 -5.59
CA SER A 33 -2.23 2.09 -5.53
C SER A 33 -3.33 1.07 -5.25
N LEU A 34 -4.46 1.51 -4.70
CA LEU A 34 -5.62 0.69 -4.42
C LEU A 34 -6.49 0.52 -5.67
N ASN A 35 -7.61 -0.21 -5.54
CA ASN A 35 -8.57 -0.42 -6.62
C ASN A 35 -7.92 -0.93 -7.93
N GLY A 36 -7.01 -1.91 -7.82
CA GLY A 36 -6.27 -2.46 -8.96
C GLY A 36 -5.02 -1.67 -9.37
N GLY A 37 -4.70 -0.57 -8.68
CA GLY A 37 -3.51 0.23 -8.91
C GLY A 37 -3.61 1.20 -10.09
N THR A 38 -2.51 1.91 -10.36
CA THR A 38 -2.39 2.84 -11.48
C THR A 38 -1.09 2.58 -12.21
N THR A 39 -1.19 2.11 -13.45
CA THR A 39 -0.09 1.76 -14.34
C THR A 39 -0.03 2.64 -15.59
N GLY A 40 -1.08 3.42 -15.85
CA GLY A 40 -1.17 4.29 -17.03
C GLY A 40 -1.01 3.50 -18.33
N GLY A 41 -0.13 4.01 -19.18
CA GLY A 41 0.23 3.42 -20.48
C GLY A 41 1.31 2.34 -20.43
N ALA A 42 1.68 1.82 -19.25
CA ALA A 42 2.73 0.81 -19.12
C ALA A 42 2.39 -0.47 -19.93
N GLY A 43 3.42 -1.05 -20.57
CA GLY A 43 3.27 -2.21 -21.46
C GLY A 43 2.68 -1.90 -22.84
N GLY A 44 2.36 -0.62 -23.10
CA GLY A 44 1.80 -0.13 -24.35
C GLY A 44 2.81 0.44 -25.34
N GLU A 45 2.28 0.97 -26.45
CA GLU A 45 3.06 1.78 -27.39
C GLU A 45 3.46 3.11 -26.75
N THR A 46 4.62 3.65 -27.17
CA THR A 46 5.01 5.03 -26.86
C THR A 46 4.94 5.88 -28.13
N VAL A 47 4.08 6.89 -28.13
CA VAL A 47 3.93 7.87 -29.21
C VAL A 47 4.55 9.18 -28.77
N THR A 48 5.37 9.79 -29.63
CA THR A 48 5.98 11.10 -29.36
C THR A 48 5.21 12.20 -30.08
N VAL A 49 4.88 13.28 -29.36
CA VAL A 49 4.16 14.44 -29.88
C VAL A 49 4.93 15.74 -29.61
N ARG A 50 4.78 16.72 -30.50
CA ARG A 50 5.48 18.02 -30.45
C ARG A 50 4.53 19.21 -30.54
N THR A 51 3.25 18.99 -30.83
CA THR A 51 2.24 20.04 -30.88
C THR A 51 1.00 19.60 -30.10
N GLY A 52 0.18 20.57 -29.70
CA GLY A 52 -1.09 20.27 -29.05
C GLY A 52 -2.06 19.51 -29.94
N ALA A 53 -2.04 19.76 -31.25
CA ALA A 53 -2.89 19.06 -32.21
C ALA A 53 -2.57 17.57 -32.25
N GLU A 54 -1.27 17.22 -32.33
CA GLU A 54 -0.82 15.82 -32.27
C GLU A 54 -1.21 15.15 -30.95
N LEU A 55 -1.01 15.83 -29.81
CA LEU A 55 -1.40 15.32 -28.50
C LEU A 55 -2.91 15.08 -28.42
N TYR A 56 -3.71 16.06 -28.85
CA TYR A 56 -5.16 16.00 -28.79
C TYR A 56 -5.72 14.90 -29.69
N ASP A 57 -5.20 14.75 -30.91
CA ASP A 57 -5.64 13.72 -31.85
C ASP A 57 -5.32 12.31 -31.32
N VAL A 58 -4.11 12.09 -30.82
CA VAL A 58 -3.71 10.79 -30.22
C VAL A 58 -4.60 10.42 -29.04
N LEU A 59 -4.89 11.36 -28.13
CA LEU A 59 -5.77 11.11 -26.98
C LEU A 59 -7.24 10.90 -27.39
N LYS A 60 -7.68 11.56 -28.47
CA LYS A 60 -9.02 11.40 -29.02
C LYS A 60 -9.19 10.03 -29.69
N GLU A 61 -8.17 9.51 -30.35
CA GLU A 61 -8.16 8.15 -30.89
C GLU A 61 -8.19 7.09 -29.79
N GLN A 62 -7.63 7.39 -28.62
CA GLN A 62 -7.60 6.50 -27.47
C GLN A 62 -8.95 6.38 -26.71
N ARG A 63 -9.99 7.12 -27.12
CA ARG A 63 -11.31 7.07 -26.47
C ARG A 63 -11.93 5.68 -26.57
N ASN A 64 -12.40 5.16 -25.44
CA ASN A 64 -12.97 3.82 -25.29
C ASN A 64 -12.04 2.66 -25.69
N SER A 65 -10.74 2.93 -25.84
CA SER A 65 -9.73 1.91 -26.06
C SER A 65 -9.19 1.41 -24.72
N ASP A 66 -8.97 0.10 -24.62
CA ASP A 66 -8.29 -0.53 -23.48
C ASP A 66 -6.77 -0.69 -23.72
N THR A 67 -6.28 -0.38 -24.93
CA THR A 67 -4.85 -0.55 -25.28
C THR A 67 -3.99 0.43 -24.50
N PRO A 68 -3.01 0.00 -23.69
CA PRO A 68 -2.15 0.94 -22.98
C PRO A 68 -1.37 1.84 -23.95
N LEU A 69 -1.24 3.12 -23.62
CA LEU A 69 -0.54 4.11 -24.44
C LEU A 69 0.24 5.11 -23.59
N THR A 70 1.53 5.26 -23.88
CA THR A 70 2.35 6.35 -23.36
C THR A 70 2.50 7.42 -24.42
N VAL A 71 2.09 8.65 -24.12
CA VAL A 71 2.30 9.83 -24.97
C VAL A 71 3.45 10.64 -24.40
N LEU A 72 4.61 10.58 -25.06
CA LEU A 72 5.79 11.38 -24.74
C LEU A 72 5.67 12.76 -25.40
N VAL A 73 5.61 13.81 -24.59
CA VAL A 73 5.49 15.20 -25.05
C VAL A 73 6.87 15.83 -25.09
N GLU A 74 7.36 16.15 -26.29
CA GLU A 74 8.66 16.81 -26.49
C GLU A 74 8.55 18.31 -26.86
N GLY A 75 7.37 18.73 -27.31
CA GLY A 75 7.14 20.11 -27.75
C GLY A 75 6.32 20.92 -26.76
N ARG A 76 6.43 22.24 -26.90
CA ARG A 76 5.60 23.21 -26.18
C ARG A 76 4.15 23.12 -26.67
N ILE A 77 3.21 22.99 -25.75
CA ILE A 77 1.77 22.88 -26.03
C ILE A 77 1.12 24.22 -25.71
N THR A 78 0.31 24.75 -26.63
CA THR A 78 -0.37 26.05 -26.51
C THR A 78 -1.77 25.95 -27.11
N PRO A 79 -2.72 26.83 -26.76
CA PRO A 79 -4.02 26.87 -27.44
C PRO A 79 -3.87 26.99 -28.98
N ASP A 80 -2.95 27.84 -29.44
CA ASP A 80 -2.71 28.11 -30.86
C ASP A 80 -2.25 26.87 -31.65
N ASN A 81 -1.35 26.07 -31.08
CA ASN A 81 -0.87 24.84 -31.74
C ASN A 81 -1.70 23.59 -31.40
N THR A 82 -2.77 23.75 -30.62
CA THR A 82 -3.77 22.72 -30.34
C THR A 82 -4.98 22.86 -31.26
N GLY A 83 -5.43 24.09 -31.49
CA GLY A 83 -6.71 24.36 -32.15
C GLY A 83 -7.93 24.12 -31.26
N GLU A 84 -7.71 23.83 -29.98
CA GLU A 84 -8.72 23.58 -28.95
C GLU A 84 -8.37 24.37 -27.68
N SER A 85 -9.36 24.60 -26.83
CA SER A 85 -9.19 25.40 -25.60
C SER A 85 -8.61 24.63 -24.41
N LYS A 86 -8.46 23.31 -24.53
CA LYS A 86 -7.91 22.38 -23.53
C LYS A 86 -7.56 21.03 -24.15
N ILE A 87 -6.74 20.24 -23.46
CA ILE A 87 -6.46 18.84 -23.80
C ILE A 87 -7.43 17.92 -23.06
N ASP A 88 -8.27 17.18 -23.79
CA ASP A 88 -9.33 16.33 -23.21
C ASP A 88 -8.95 14.84 -23.20
N LEU A 89 -8.74 14.28 -22.01
CA LEU A 89 -8.72 12.84 -21.73
C LEU A 89 -10.13 12.40 -21.31
N LYS A 90 -11.04 12.36 -22.28
CA LYS A 90 -12.45 12.04 -22.07
C LYS A 90 -12.77 10.61 -22.50
N ASP A 91 -13.34 9.79 -21.61
CA ASP A 91 -13.64 8.37 -21.87
C ASP A 91 -12.37 7.58 -22.25
N VAL A 92 -11.23 7.95 -21.64
CA VAL A 92 -9.91 7.39 -21.91
C VAL A 92 -9.47 6.50 -20.75
N ARG A 93 -8.70 5.44 -21.03
CA ARG A 93 -8.04 4.67 -19.99
C ARG A 93 -6.69 4.12 -20.40
N ASN A 94 -5.91 3.71 -19.41
CA ASN A 94 -4.57 3.12 -19.59
C ASN A 94 -3.63 4.06 -20.35
N VAL A 95 -3.57 5.33 -19.93
CA VAL A 95 -2.76 6.36 -20.60
C VAL A 95 -1.76 6.98 -19.65
N THR A 96 -0.53 7.15 -20.14
CA THR A 96 0.47 8.02 -19.52
C THR A 96 0.70 9.22 -20.44
N VAL A 97 0.53 10.44 -19.93
CA VAL A 97 1.05 11.66 -20.57
C VAL A 97 2.33 12.04 -19.84
N LEU A 98 3.47 11.92 -20.53
CA LEU A 98 4.80 12.08 -19.95
C LEU A 98 5.54 13.19 -20.68
N GLY A 99 6.01 14.20 -19.95
CA GLY A 99 6.91 15.20 -20.51
C GLY A 99 8.32 14.67 -20.73
N ALA A 100 8.99 15.16 -21.77
CA ALA A 100 10.39 14.85 -22.07
C ALA A 100 11.35 15.26 -20.93
N PRO A 101 12.59 14.73 -20.91
CA PRO A 101 13.59 15.15 -19.92
C PRO A 101 13.72 16.67 -19.87
N GLY A 102 13.61 17.25 -18.67
CA GLY A 102 13.56 18.71 -18.47
C GLY A 102 12.15 19.27 -18.25
N GLY A 103 11.11 18.50 -18.58
CA GLY A 103 9.72 18.90 -18.44
C GLY A 103 9.13 19.41 -19.76
N ALA A 104 7.90 18.99 -20.08
CA ALA A 104 7.19 19.49 -21.26
C ALA A 104 6.26 20.65 -20.89
N GLU A 105 6.39 21.77 -21.59
CA GLU A 105 5.68 23.01 -21.28
C GLU A 105 4.29 23.04 -21.93
N PHE A 106 3.28 23.39 -21.13
CA PHE A 106 1.90 23.67 -21.50
C PHE A 106 1.61 25.11 -21.09
N ASP A 107 1.71 26.02 -22.05
CA ASP A 107 1.56 27.46 -21.84
C ASP A 107 0.15 27.91 -22.23
N GLY A 108 -0.64 28.34 -21.26
CA GLY A 108 -1.99 28.87 -21.47
C GLY A 108 -3.06 27.79 -21.67
N ILE A 109 -2.72 26.50 -21.63
CA ILE A 109 -3.65 25.40 -21.89
C ILE A 109 -3.58 24.30 -20.83
N GLY A 110 -4.75 23.89 -20.33
CA GLY A 110 -4.90 22.87 -19.29
C GLY A 110 -5.31 21.50 -19.82
N ILE A 111 -5.27 20.52 -18.93
CA ILE A 111 -5.65 19.12 -19.19
C ILE A 111 -6.93 18.79 -18.40
N LYS A 112 -7.92 18.21 -19.08
CA LYS A 112 -9.15 17.72 -18.44
C LYS A 112 -9.30 16.21 -18.58
N LEU A 113 -9.45 15.53 -17.46
CA LEU A 113 -9.83 14.13 -17.35
C LEU A 113 -11.34 14.05 -17.08
N SER A 114 -12.07 13.29 -17.88
CA SER A 114 -13.52 13.10 -17.70
C SER A 114 -13.91 11.65 -17.95
N ARG A 115 -14.39 10.93 -16.94
CA ARG A 115 -14.61 9.47 -17.01
C ARG A 115 -13.35 8.76 -17.49
N ALA A 116 -12.21 9.16 -16.93
CA ALA A 116 -10.90 8.63 -17.27
C ALA A 116 -10.43 7.68 -16.17
N HIS A 117 -9.79 6.57 -16.56
CA HIS A 117 -9.40 5.53 -15.60
C HIS A 117 -7.98 5.04 -15.84
N ASN A 118 -7.21 4.78 -14.79
CA ASN A 118 -5.82 4.33 -14.90
C ASN A 118 -4.97 5.30 -15.77
N ILE A 119 -4.78 6.52 -15.24
CA ILE A 119 -4.10 7.61 -15.96
C ILE A 119 -2.89 8.09 -15.15
N ILE A 120 -1.78 8.34 -15.84
CA ILE A 120 -0.60 9.00 -15.28
C ILE A 120 -0.38 10.32 -16.01
N ILE A 121 -0.25 11.43 -15.28
CA ILE A 121 0.17 12.74 -15.80
C ILE A 121 1.49 13.11 -15.11
N ARG A 122 2.58 13.18 -15.88
CA ARG A 122 3.92 13.23 -15.29
C ARG A 122 4.91 14.13 -16.02
N ASN A 123 5.77 14.81 -15.26
CA ASN A 123 6.89 15.61 -15.77
C ASN A 123 6.46 16.75 -16.71
N LEU A 124 5.32 17.38 -16.43
CA LEU A 124 4.79 18.51 -17.20
C LEU A 124 4.99 19.82 -16.46
N ILE A 125 5.20 20.91 -17.19
CA ILE A 125 5.16 22.28 -16.69
C ILE A 125 3.88 22.91 -17.26
N ILE A 126 2.83 23.08 -16.46
CA ILE A 126 1.54 23.61 -16.92
C ILE A 126 1.26 24.92 -16.22
N HIS A 127 1.08 26.00 -16.99
CA HIS A 127 0.97 27.31 -16.37
C HIS A 127 0.10 28.31 -17.12
N HIS A 128 -0.32 29.34 -16.37
CA HIS A 128 -1.03 30.51 -16.88
C HIS A 128 -2.26 30.14 -17.73
N VAL A 129 -2.98 29.09 -17.35
CA VAL A 129 -4.13 28.58 -18.12
C VAL A 129 -5.32 29.52 -18.04
N ASP A 130 -5.52 30.32 -19.08
CA ASP A 130 -6.63 31.28 -19.19
C ASP A 130 -7.71 30.85 -20.19
N THR A 131 -7.53 29.70 -20.85
CA THR A 131 -8.50 29.10 -21.77
C THR A 131 -9.23 27.90 -21.17
N GLY A 132 -10.31 27.49 -21.83
CA GLY A 132 -11.05 26.28 -21.47
C GLY A 132 -11.68 26.39 -20.09
N ASP A 133 -11.36 25.42 -19.22
CA ASP A 133 -11.85 25.39 -17.84
C ASP A 133 -11.00 26.27 -16.91
N LYS A 134 -9.88 26.82 -17.40
CA LYS A 134 -8.87 27.59 -16.64
C LYS A 134 -8.16 26.83 -15.53
N ASP A 135 -8.47 25.54 -15.39
CA ASP A 135 -7.75 24.61 -14.51
C ASP A 135 -6.50 24.09 -15.22
N ALA A 136 -5.34 24.04 -14.56
CA ALA A 136 -4.15 23.43 -15.16
C ALA A 136 -4.34 21.91 -15.34
N ILE A 137 -4.85 21.23 -14.33
CA ILE A 137 -5.34 19.85 -14.41
C ILE A 137 -6.71 19.75 -13.73
N SER A 138 -7.73 19.23 -14.42
CA SER A 138 -9.06 18.98 -13.86
C SER A 138 -9.44 17.51 -13.99
N VAL A 139 -9.85 16.86 -12.89
CA VAL A 139 -10.23 15.44 -12.85
C VAL A 139 -11.69 15.29 -12.44
N GLU A 140 -12.54 14.92 -13.40
CA GLU A 140 -13.98 14.94 -13.23
C GLU A 140 -14.70 13.66 -13.67
N GLY A 141 -15.98 13.57 -13.30
CA GLY A 141 -16.93 12.65 -13.89
C GLY A 141 -16.71 11.21 -13.47
N GLY A 142 -16.38 10.97 -12.20
CA GLY A 142 -16.10 9.64 -11.68
C GLY A 142 -14.82 9.03 -12.23
N SER A 143 -13.82 9.85 -12.57
CA SER A 143 -12.50 9.35 -12.98
C SER A 143 -11.82 8.66 -11.80
N SER A 144 -11.09 7.56 -12.04
CA SER A 144 -10.46 6.79 -10.96
C SER A 144 -9.07 6.25 -11.29
N ASN A 145 -8.27 5.96 -10.27
CA ASN A 145 -6.91 5.42 -10.43
C ASN A 145 -6.04 6.40 -11.24
N ILE A 146 -5.83 7.58 -10.66
CA ILE A 146 -5.14 8.69 -11.31
C ILE A 146 -3.88 9.03 -10.52
N TRP A 147 -2.75 9.10 -11.21
CA TRP A 147 -1.48 9.52 -10.63
C TRP A 147 -0.96 10.79 -11.30
N ILE A 148 -0.91 11.88 -10.55
CA ILE A 148 -0.41 13.18 -11.01
C ILE A 148 0.91 13.44 -10.29
N ASP A 149 2.02 13.33 -11.01
CA ASP A 149 3.32 13.14 -10.41
C ASP A 149 4.44 13.96 -11.06
N HIS A 150 5.30 14.59 -10.25
CA HIS A 150 6.47 15.33 -10.76
C HIS A 150 6.15 16.43 -11.78
N ASN A 151 5.03 17.14 -11.60
CA ASN A 151 4.67 18.27 -12.47
C ASN A 151 4.99 19.61 -11.78
N GLU A 152 5.17 20.66 -12.56
CA GLU A 152 5.22 22.05 -12.09
C GLU A 152 3.95 22.77 -12.57
N LEU A 153 3.18 23.33 -11.64
CA LEU A 153 1.87 23.92 -11.88
C LEU A 153 1.84 25.32 -11.28
N TYR A 154 1.66 26.35 -12.11
CA TYR A 154 1.65 27.73 -11.61
C TYR A 154 0.82 28.72 -12.42
N ALA A 155 0.51 29.84 -11.80
CA ALA A 155 -0.24 30.94 -12.40
C ALA A 155 0.44 32.28 -12.07
N SER A 156 -0.35 33.29 -11.71
CA SER A 156 0.15 34.55 -11.19
C SER A 156 -0.70 35.05 -10.03
N LEU A 157 -0.03 35.66 -9.04
CA LEU A 157 -0.67 36.44 -7.97
C LEU A 157 -0.84 37.92 -8.35
N ASP A 158 -0.19 38.40 -9.41
CA ASP A 158 -0.25 39.80 -9.88
C ASP A 158 -1.41 40.03 -10.88
N VAL A 159 -2.53 39.38 -10.60
CA VAL A 159 -3.79 39.49 -11.35
C VAL A 159 -4.97 39.35 -10.39
N ASP A 160 -6.18 39.65 -10.86
CA ASP A 160 -7.38 39.35 -10.08
C ASP A 160 -7.48 37.84 -9.78
N LYS A 161 -7.98 37.50 -8.59
CA LYS A 161 -8.09 36.12 -8.10
C LYS A 161 -8.88 35.18 -9.02
N ASP A 162 -9.77 35.70 -9.85
CA ASP A 162 -10.61 34.94 -10.77
C ASP A 162 -10.16 35.06 -12.24
N HIS A 163 -9.00 35.67 -12.49
CA HIS A 163 -8.37 35.67 -13.81
C HIS A 163 -8.01 34.24 -14.26
N TYR A 164 -7.28 33.52 -13.41
CA TYR A 164 -7.03 32.07 -13.49
C TYR A 164 -7.98 31.31 -12.55
N ASP A 165 -8.14 29.99 -12.73
CA ASP A 165 -8.90 29.14 -11.80
C ASP A 165 -7.99 28.22 -10.97
N GLY A 166 -8.21 26.89 -10.99
CA GLY A 166 -7.43 25.93 -10.21
C GLY A 166 -6.08 25.55 -10.86
N LEU A 167 -5.10 25.17 -10.06
CA LEU A 167 -3.94 24.43 -10.56
C LEU A 167 -4.30 22.95 -10.73
N LEU A 168 -4.88 22.32 -9.70
CA LEU A 168 -5.31 20.93 -9.77
C LEU A 168 -6.63 20.74 -9.04
N ASP A 169 -7.68 20.45 -9.80
CA ASP A 169 -8.99 20.23 -9.22
C ASP A 169 -9.51 18.80 -9.42
N THR A 170 -10.27 18.31 -8.44
CA THR A 170 -11.02 17.05 -8.53
C THR A 170 -12.48 17.28 -8.17
N LYS A 171 -13.40 16.85 -9.04
CA LYS A 171 -14.84 17.17 -8.93
C LYS A 171 -15.68 15.93 -9.27
N ARG A 172 -16.95 15.92 -8.88
CA ARG A 172 -17.96 14.97 -9.39
C ARG A 172 -17.59 13.49 -9.19
N GLY A 173 -17.24 13.13 -7.96
CA GLY A 173 -17.04 11.73 -7.56
C GLY A 173 -15.74 11.05 -8.03
N SER A 174 -14.76 11.79 -8.55
CA SER A 174 -13.44 11.21 -8.86
C SER A 174 -12.73 10.73 -7.58
N GLU A 175 -12.03 9.59 -7.63
CA GLU A 175 -11.44 8.92 -6.46
C GLU A 175 -10.26 8.00 -6.81
N TYR A 176 -9.56 7.46 -5.81
CA TYR A 176 -8.31 6.70 -5.98
C TYR A 176 -7.24 7.52 -6.70
N ILE A 177 -6.87 8.65 -6.11
CA ILE A 177 -5.96 9.63 -6.70
C ILE A 177 -4.72 9.80 -5.82
N THR A 178 -3.55 9.82 -6.44
CA THR A 178 -2.28 10.23 -5.80
C THR A 178 -1.74 11.45 -6.52
N ILE A 179 -1.41 12.49 -5.75
CA ILE A 179 -0.81 13.75 -6.19
C ILE A 179 0.54 13.83 -5.47
N SER A 180 1.63 13.57 -6.20
CA SER A 180 2.94 13.41 -5.58
C SER A 180 4.07 14.17 -6.27
N TYR A 181 5.04 14.65 -5.50
CA TYR A 181 6.23 15.31 -6.05
C TYR A 181 5.94 16.47 -7.02
N ASN A 182 4.77 17.10 -6.93
CA ASN A 182 4.46 18.25 -7.77
C ASN A 182 4.93 19.54 -7.11
N TYR A 183 5.26 20.54 -7.93
CA TYR A 183 5.55 21.90 -7.49
C TYR A 183 4.41 22.82 -7.87
N PHE A 184 3.62 23.24 -6.87
CA PHE A 184 2.53 24.20 -7.01
C PHE A 184 3.03 25.58 -6.58
N HIS A 185 2.90 26.59 -7.45
CA HIS A 185 3.25 27.95 -7.02
C HIS A 185 2.49 29.10 -7.68
N ASP A 186 2.56 30.25 -7.04
CA ASP A 186 2.06 31.55 -7.53
C ASP A 186 0.59 31.50 -7.98
N SER A 187 -0.31 31.05 -7.09
CA SER A 187 -1.74 30.91 -7.41
C SER A 187 -2.66 31.43 -6.31
N TRP A 188 -3.74 32.08 -6.73
CA TRP A 188 -4.82 32.50 -5.85
C TRP A 188 -5.65 31.33 -5.31
N LYS A 189 -5.91 30.33 -6.16
CA LYS A 189 -6.76 29.16 -5.90
C LYS A 189 -5.99 27.91 -6.36
N ALA A 190 -5.26 27.26 -5.47
CA ALA A 190 -4.35 26.19 -5.91
C ALA A 190 -5.07 24.88 -6.25
N SER A 191 -5.76 24.25 -5.29
CA SER A 191 -6.20 22.86 -5.46
C SER A 191 -7.55 22.62 -4.79
N LEU A 192 -8.62 22.41 -5.57
CA LEU A 192 -9.99 22.18 -5.06
C LEU A 192 -10.42 20.71 -5.23
N HIS A 193 -10.91 20.11 -4.14
CA HIS A 193 -11.39 18.72 -4.11
C HIS A 193 -12.82 18.68 -3.58
N GLY A 194 -13.78 18.52 -4.50
CA GLY A 194 -15.21 18.71 -4.25
C GLY A 194 -15.68 20.13 -4.58
N SER A 195 -16.40 20.25 -5.70
CA SER A 195 -16.74 21.54 -6.32
C SER A 195 -17.73 22.40 -5.53
N SER A 196 -18.56 21.77 -4.71
CA SER A 196 -19.58 22.44 -3.89
C SER A 196 -19.88 21.64 -2.63
N ASP A 197 -20.61 22.26 -1.70
CA ASP A 197 -21.16 21.61 -0.50
C ASP A 197 -22.26 20.57 -0.82
N SER A 198 -22.51 20.30 -2.10
CA SER A 198 -23.42 19.24 -2.59
C SER A 198 -22.73 18.17 -3.44
N ASP A 199 -21.43 18.31 -3.70
CA ASP A 199 -20.64 17.34 -4.45
C ASP A 199 -20.21 16.20 -3.50
N GLN A 200 -21.09 15.29 -3.11
CA GLN A 200 -20.88 14.34 -1.98
C GLN A 200 -20.04 13.09 -2.29
N GLY A 201 -19.11 13.14 -3.25
CA GLY A 201 -18.24 12.01 -3.59
C GLY A 201 -17.34 11.53 -2.44
N GLN A 202 -17.01 10.22 -2.43
CA GLN A 202 -16.13 9.62 -1.41
C GLN A 202 -14.68 10.11 -1.51
N ARG A 203 -14.22 10.55 -2.69
CA ARG A 203 -12.94 11.24 -2.93
C ARG A 203 -11.80 10.75 -2.03
N LEU A 204 -11.19 9.66 -2.47
CA LEU A 204 -10.01 9.07 -1.83
C LEU A 204 -8.74 9.62 -2.49
N ILE A 205 -8.05 10.55 -1.81
CA ILE A 205 -6.93 11.31 -2.42
C ILE A 205 -5.72 11.39 -1.49
N THR A 206 -4.54 11.11 -2.04
CA THR A 206 -3.26 11.22 -1.34
C THR A 206 -2.46 12.38 -1.89
N PHE A 207 -1.86 13.18 -1.01
CA PHE A 207 -0.89 14.23 -1.34
C PHE A 207 0.42 13.91 -0.63
N HIS A 208 1.49 13.68 -1.38
CA HIS A 208 2.80 13.52 -0.73
C HIS A 208 3.97 14.12 -1.47
N HIS A 209 4.94 14.63 -0.72
CA HIS A 209 6.17 15.19 -1.29
C HIS A 209 5.95 16.35 -2.27
N ASN A 210 4.79 17.02 -2.20
CA ASN A 210 4.55 18.20 -3.02
C ASN A 210 5.18 19.43 -2.37
N ARG A 211 5.66 20.34 -3.21
CA ARG A 211 6.06 21.70 -2.83
C ARG A 211 4.91 22.65 -3.12
N TRP A 212 4.47 23.39 -2.10
CA TRP A 212 3.47 24.44 -2.21
C TRP A 212 4.16 25.77 -1.89
N GLU A 213 4.22 26.70 -2.84
CA GLU A 213 4.94 27.96 -2.66
C GLU A 213 4.14 29.15 -3.14
N ASN A 214 4.08 30.24 -2.37
CA ASN A 214 3.36 31.46 -2.77
C ASN A 214 1.91 31.15 -3.17
N ILE A 215 1.22 30.36 -2.34
CA ILE A 215 -0.17 29.99 -2.57
C ILE A 215 -1.06 30.85 -1.69
N ASN A 216 -2.04 31.52 -2.29
CA ASN A 216 -3.00 32.28 -1.49
C ASN A 216 -3.89 31.34 -0.67
N SER A 217 -4.58 30.43 -1.34
CA SER A 217 -5.52 29.52 -0.67
C SER A 217 -5.68 28.19 -1.39
N ARG A 218 -6.34 27.24 -0.70
CA ARG A 218 -6.72 25.91 -1.23
C ARG A 218 -5.49 25.02 -1.44
N ALA A 219 -4.73 24.75 -0.38
CA ALA A 219 -3.53 23.90 -0.44
C ALA A 219 -3.64 22.63 0.44
N PRO A 220 -4.58 21.70 0.20
CA PRO A 220 -5.75 21.79 -0.69
C PRO A 220 -7.01 22.29 0.04
N LEU A 221 -8.04 22.69 -0.71
CA LEU A 221 -9.42 22.73 -0.20
C LEU A 221 -10.06 21.36 -0.41
N PHE A 222 -10.61 20.75 0.63
CA PHE A 222 -11.14 19.39 0.60
C PHE A 222 -12.55 19.30 1.19
N ARG A 223 -13.52 18.82 0.40
CA ARG A 223 -14.91 18.59 0.82
C ARG A 223 -15.27 17.12 0.80
N PHE A 224 -15.94 16.65 1.86
CA PHE A 224 -16.30 15.25 2.08
C PHE A 224 -15.12 14.28 1.89
N GLY A 225 -15.39 12.99 1.91
CA GLY A 225 -14.40 11.99 1.56
C GLY A 225 -13.21 11.88 2.52
N GLU A 226 -12.14 11.27 2.02
CA GLU A 226 -10.97 10.95 2.83
C GLU A 226 -9.66 11.33 2.13
N GLY A 227 -8.80 12.02 2.88
CA GLY A 227 -7.53 12.49 2.36
C GLY A 227 -6.37 12.09 3.27
N HIS A 228 -5.21 11.85 2.65
CA HIS A 228 -3.96 11.65 3.37
C HIS A 228 -2.90 12.58 2.80
N ILE A 229 -2.36 13.45 3.66
CA ILE A 229 -1.46 14.54 3.28
C ILE A 229 -0.20 14.38 4.11
N PHE A 230 0.90 13.93 3.49
CA PHE A 230 2.13 13.67 4.21
C PHE A 230 3.41 14.08 3.48
N ASN A 231 4.47 14.41 4.22
CA ASN A 231 5.77 14.78 3.66
C ASN A 231 5.72 15.92 2.63
N ASN A 232 4.72 16.80 2.69
CA ASN A 232 4.67 17.99 1.83
C ASN A 232 5.40 19.16 2.48
N TYR A 233 5.93 20.06 1.66
CA TYR A 233 6.54 21.31 2.10
C TYR A 233 5.67 22.49 1.64
N TYR A 234 5.21 23.28 2.61
CA TYR A 234 4.40 24.48 2.40
C TYR A 234 5.21 25.70 2.77
N TYR A 235 5.46 26.57 1.80
CA TYR A 235 6.21 27.81 1.97
C TYR A 235 5.39 29.01 1.50
N ASN A 236 5.30 30.05 2.33
CA ASN A 236 4.61 31.30 1.97
C ASN A 236 3.14 31.07 1.56
N VAL A 237 2.34 30.52 2.47
CA VAL A 237 0.88 30.42 2.30
C VAL A 237 0.23 31.72 2.77
N ILE A 238 -0.42 32.46 1.86
CA ILE A 238 -0.78 33.87 2.08
C ILE A 238 -2.08 34.02 2.89
N ASP A 239 -3.11 33.20 2.66
CA ASP A 239 -4.38 33.29 3.40
C ASP A 239 -4.70 32.00 4.19
N SER A 240 -4.73 30.84 3.52
CA SER A 240 -5.00 29.56 4.18
C SER A 240 -4.47 28.33 3.43
N GLY A 241 -4.02 27.32 4.17
CA GLY A 241 -3.45 26.08 3.63
C GLY A 241 -4.49 25.00 3.36
N ILE A 242 -4.36 23.88 4.08
CA ILE A 242 -5.24 22.73 4.05
C ILE A 242 -6.59 23.14 4.66
N ASN A 243 -7.67 23.03 3.90
CA ASN A 243 -9.01 23.44 4.33
C ASN A 243 -9.98 22.27 4.26
N SER A 244 -10.17 21.59 5.39
CA SER A 244 -11.05 20.42 5.54
C SER A 244 -12.49 20.87 5.79
N ARG A 245 -13.44 20.43 4.95
CA ARG A 245 -14.83 20.92 4.96
C ARG A 245 -15.81 19.78 4.77
N MET A 246 -17.09 20.03 5.07
CA MET A 246 -18.20 19.14 4.73
C MET A 246 -17.94 17.67 5.15
N SER A 247 -17.60 17.47 6.42
CA SER A 247 -17.29 16.15 7.00
C SER A 247 -16.11 15.40 6.35
N ALA A 248 -15.24 16.07 5.58
CA ALA A 248 -13.99 15.48 5.11
C ALA A 248 -13.16 14.97 6.30
N ARG A 249 -12.43 13.86 6.12
CA ARG A 249 -11.53 13.30 7.13
C ARG A 249 -10.12 13.23 6.56
N LEU A 250 -9.21 14.02 7.12
CA LEU A 250 -7.84 14.14 6.62
C LEU A 250 -6.83 13.60 7.63
N ARG A 251 -5.94 12.70 7.22
CA ARG A 251 -4.71 12.37 7.93
C ARG A 251 -3.65 13.35 7.44
N ILE A 252 -3.07 14.15 8.33
CA ILE A 252 -2.08 15.17 7.98
C ILE A 252 -0.84 14.92 8.83
N GLU A 253 0.20 14.34 8.25
CA GLU A 253 1.38 13.91 9.01
C GLU A 253 2.71 14.21 8.36
N ASN A 254 3.74 14.52 9.16
CA ASN A 254 5.09 14.82 8.68
C ASN A 254 5.14 15.90 7.57
N ASN A 255 4.27 16.91 7.60
CA ASN A 255 4.38 18.06 6.69
C ASN A 255 5.16 19.21 7.33
N HIS A 256 5.93 19.93 6.53
CA HIS A 256 6.68 21.11 6.95
C HIS A 256 5.95 22.37 6.47
N PHE A 257 5.50 23.21 7.40
CA PHE A 257 4.89 24.51 7.11
C PHE A 257 5.85 25.63 7.53
N GLU A 258 6.27 26.44 6.57
CA GLU A 258 7.19 27.57 6.73
C GLU A 258 6.53 28.85 6.21
N ASN A 259 6.47 29.91 7.03
CA ASN A 259 5.86 31.19 6.68
C ASN A 259 4.42 31.02 6.13
N ALA A 260 3.54 30.38 6.91
CA ALA A 260 2.21 30.00 6.45
C ALA A 260 1.10 30.58 7.32
N ASN A 261 0.15 31.27 6.69
CA ASN A 261 -1.11 31.68 7.33
C ASN A 261 -2.11 30.52 7.29
N ASN A 262 -2.71 30.26 8.44
CA ASN A 262 -3.76 29.26 8.63
C ASN A 262 -3.45 27.91 7.94
N PRO A 263 -2.36 27.21 8.32
CA PRO A 263 -1.93 25.98 7.66
C PRO A 263 -3.00 24.89 7.55
N ILE A 264 -3.82 24.71 8.59
CA ILE A 264 -4.85 23.66 8.67
C ILE A 264 -6.11 24.22 9.31
N VAL A 265 -7.19 24.29 8.53
CA VAL A 265 -8.42 24.96 8.93
C VAL A 265 -9.67 24.25 8.42
N SER A 266 -10.82 24.68 8.93
CA SER A 266 -12.14 24.38 8.38
C SER A 266 -12.95 25.66 8.25
N PHE A 267 -12.82 26.36 7.12
CA PHE A 267 -13.47 27.67 6.89
C PHE A 267 -14.51 27.62 5.77
N TYR A 268 -15.41 28.61 5.75
CA TYR A 268 -16.18 29.00 4.56
C TYR A 268 -17.07 27.90 3.91
N SER A 269 -17.62 26.98 4.70
CA SER A 269 -18.64 26.00 4.30
C SER A 269 -19.66 25.81 5.42
N ASP A 270 -20.83 25.28 5.09
CA ASP A 270 -21.94 25.12 6.05
C ASP A 270 -21.61 24.11 7.16
N GLU A 271 -20.80 23.11 6.86
CA GLU A 271 -20.30 22.11 7.81
C GLU A 271 -18.78 22.05 7.82
N ILE A 272 -18.25 21.77 9.01
CA ILE A 272 -16.80 21.59 9.19
C ILE A 272 -16.32 20.27 8.61
N GLY A 273 -15.03 20.20 8.27
CA GLY A 273 -14.33 18.93 8.13
C GLY A 273 -13.50 18.60 9.38
N PHE A 274 -12.79 17.48 9.31
CA PHE A 274 -11.99 16.94 10.39
C PHE A 274 -10.56 16.63 9.93
N TRP A 275 -9.66 16.59 10.89
CA TRP A 275 -8.25 16.28 10.71
C TRP A 275 -7.71 15.41 11.85
N ASP A 276 -6.83 14.49 11.49
CA ASP A 276 -5.98 13.73 12.39
C ASP A 276 -4.52 14.11 12.10
N LEU A 277 -3.86 14.70 13.10
CA LEU A 277 -2.58 15.37 12.96
C LEU A 277 -1.48 14.57 13.66
N THR A 278 -0.32 14.44 13.03
CA THR A 278 0.85 13.82 13.66
C THR A 278 2.14 14.43 13.13
N ASN A 279 3.02 14.87 14.01
CA ASN A 279 4.40 15.25 13.68
C ASN A 279 4.55 16.25 12.50
N ASN A 280 3.65 17.24 12.40
CA ASN A 280 3.82 18.35 11.47
C ASN A 280 4.73 19.41 12.08
N PHE A 281 5.64 19.96 11.27
CA PHE A 281 6.55 21.02 11.70
C PHE A 281 6.01 22.39 11.33
N LEU A 282 6.12 23.33 12.25
CA LEU A 282 5.63 24.70 12.12
C LEU A 282 6.78 25.68 12.32
N ASP A 283 7.04 26.48 11.29
CA ASP A 283 8.01 27.57 11.31
C ASP A 283 7.36 28.85 10.77
N GLY A 284 7.37 29.93 11.56
CA GLY A 284 6.80 31.21 11.14
C GLY A 284 5.32 31.16 10.73
N VAL A 285 4.51 30.28 11.35
CA VAL A 285 3.08 30.17 11.04
C VAL A 285 2.23 31.18 11.81
N TYR A 286 1.08 31.54 11.25
CA TYR A 286 0.12 32.46 11.89
C TYR A 286 -1.30 31.91 11.80
N TRP A 287 -2.08 32.12 12.87
CA TRP A 287 -3.44 31.58 13.00
C TRP A 287 -4.47 32.68 13.23
N ASN A 288 -5.61 32.57 12.56
CA ASN A 288 -6.77 33.44 12.73
C ASN A 288 -8.05 32.60 12.57
N ASP A 289 -8.87 32.55 13.62
CA ASP A 289 -10.08 31.72 13.73
C ASP A 289 -11.40 32.45 13.43
N ASN A 290 -11.34 33.69 12.94
CA ASN A 290 -12.55 34.50 12.66
C ASN A 290 -13.48 33.86 11.61
N SER A 291 -12.98 32.93 10.80
CA SER A 291 -13.70 32.25 9.72
C SER A 291 -14.12 30.81 10.04
N GLY A 292 -13.77 30.30 11.23
CA GLY A 292 -14.06 28.93 11.65
C GLY A 292 -12.91 28.28 12.43
N PRO A 293 -12.98 26.96 12.66
CA PRO A 293 -11.94 26.25 13.39
C PRO A 293 -10.58 26.25 12.69
N VAL A 294 -9.53 26.38 13.49
CA VAL A 294 -8.13 26.21 13.09
C VAL A 294 -7.50 25.09 13.93
N ALA A 295 -6.49 24.41 13.40
CA ALA A 295 -5.74 23.41 14.17
C ALA A 295 -4.94 24.04 15.32
N GLY A 296 -4.43 25.27 15.09
CA GLY A 296 -3.63 26.03 16.06
C GLY A 296 -2.26 25.41 16.34
N GLU A 297 -1.45 26.12 17.13
CA GLU A 297 -0.08 25.70 17.48
C GLU A 297 -0.01 24.33 18.17
N ALA A 298 -1.05 23.98 18.92
CA ALA A 298 -1.13 22.71 19.63
C ALA A 298 -1.37 21.51 18.70
N MET A 299 -1.75 21.74 17.43
CA MET A 299 -1.99 20.70 16.42
C MET A 299 -2.88 19.57 16.93
N VAL A 300 -4.01 19.94 17.56
CA VAL A 300 -4.94 18.97 18.17
C VAL A 300 -5.79 18.31 17.08
N SER A 301 -5.75 16.98 17.01
CA SER A 301 -6.64 16.20 16.16
C SER A 301 -8.11 16.39 16.55
N THR A 302 -8.97 16.50 15.53
CA THR A 302 -10.43 16.57 15.67
C THR A 302 -11.12 15.25 15.32
N THR A 303 -10.38 14.31 14.74
CA THR A 303 -10.81 12.93 14.48
C THR A 303 -9.62 11.97 14.65
N ARG A 304 -9.88 10.67 14.48
CA ARG A 304 -8.84 9.66 14.25
C ARG A 304 -9.08 9.02 12.90
N TYR A 305 -8.03 8.90 12.10
CA TYR A 305 -8.16 8.37 10.75
C TYR A 305 -6.86 7.70 10.30
N GLN A 306 -6.96 6.43 9.92
CA GLN A 306 -5.83 5.65 9.40
C GLN A 306 -6.05 5.39 7.90
N PRO A 307 -5.15 5.86 7.02
CA PRO A 307 -5.18 5.53 5.60
C PRO A 307 -5.06 4.01 5.35
N PRO A 308 -5.81 3.42 4.41
CA PRO A 308 -5.92 1.96 4.22
C PRO A 308 -4.84 1.36 3.30
N TYR A 309 -3.63 1.92 3.31
CA TYR A 309 -2.50 1.45 2.49
C TYR A 309 -1.19 1.62 3.25
N ARG A 310 -0.15 0.91 2.81
CA ARG A 310 1.20 1.05 3.37
C ARG A 310 1.91 2.25 2.75
N TYR A 311 2.74 2.91 3.55
CA TYR A 311 3.58 4.03 3.15
C TYR A 311 4.74 4.15 4.14
N THR A 312 5.82 4.79 3.71
CA THR A 312 6.94 5.20 4.56
C THR A 312 6.98 6.72 4.59
N LEU A 313 7.24 7.28 5.76
CA LEU A 313 7.44 8.71 5.95
C LEU A 313 8.95 8.98 6.00
N ASP A 314 9.43 10.01 5.31
CA ASP A 314 10.69 10.63 5.72
C ASP A 314 10.52 11.30 7.08
N ASP A 315 11.64 11.38 7.79
CA ASP A 315 11.74 12.17 9.00
C ASP A 315 11.41 13.65 8.70
N ILE A 316 10.61 14.25 9.57
CA ILE A 316 10.14 15.63 9.43
C ILE A 316 11.28 16.64 9.25
N THR A 317 12.46 16.36 9.80
CA THR A 317 13.62 17.25 9.71
C THR A 317 14.21 17.36 8.31
N CYS A 318 13.99 16.37 7.45
CA CYS A 318 14.55 16.33 6.10
C CYS A 318 13.49 16.57 4.99
N VAL A 319 12.19 16.59 5.34
CA VAL A 319 11.08 16.76 4.39
C VAL A 319 11.29 17.95 3.46
N ARG A 320 11.69 19.11 3.99
CA ARG A 320 11.95 20.31 3.19
C ARG A 320 13.01 20.05 2.11
N ASP A 321 14.15 19.51 2.51
CA ASP A 321 15.28 19.30 1.60
C ASP A 321 14.96 18.23 0.55
N ILE A 322 14.27 17.17 0.94
CA ILE A 322 13.78 16.13 0.03
C ILE A 322 12.82 16.73 -0.99
N VAL A 323 11.80 17.46 -0.55
CA VAL A 323 10.82 18.06 -1.45
C VAL A 323 11.47 19.07 -2.39
N MET A 324 12.40 19.89 -1.92
CA MET A 324 13.15 20.84 -2.77
C MET A 324 14.01 20.14 -3.84
N ALA A 325 14.53 18.94 -3.53
CA ALA A 325 15.32 18.15 -4.45
C ALA A 325 14.45 17.39 -5.47
N THR A 326 13.28 16.93 -5.07
CA THR A 326 12.48 15.95 -5.83
C THR A 326 11.31 16.58 -6.58
N ALA A 327 10.63 17.56 -6.00
CA ALA A 327 9.37 18.06 -6.54
C ALA A 327 9.53 18.95 -7.77
N GLY A 328 8.62 18.76 -8.73
CA GLY A 328 8.53 19.51 -9.98
C GLY A 328 9.06 18.76 -11.20
N ALA A 329 8.76 19.33 -12.37
CA ALA A 329 9.25 18.79 -13.63
C ALA A 329 10.77 18.98 -13.78
N GLY A 330 11.40 18.17 -14.62
CA GLY A 330 12.83 18.27 -14.91
C GLY A 330 13.76 17.85 -13.77
N LYS A 331 13.22 17.30 -12.66
CA LYS A 331 14.00 16.83 -11.50
C LYS A 331 14.54 15.40 -11.61
N GLY A 332 14.40 14.79 -12.79
CA GLY A 332 14.80 13.41 -13.03
C GLY A 332 13.90 12.38 -12.35
N LEU A 333 12.66 12.76 -12.02
CA LEU A 333 11.67 11.90 -11.36
C LEU A 333 12.19 11.28 -10.04
N ARG A 334 13.04 12.02 -9.32
CA ARG A 334 13.66 11.53 -8.09
C ARG A 334 12.64 11.38 -6.98
N THR A 335 12.73 10.30 -6.22
CA THR A 335 11.80 9.97 -5.13
C THR A 335 12.53 9.86 -3.80
N SER A 336 11.79 9.75 -2.70
CA SER A 336 12.30 9.28 -1.41
C SER A 336 11.59 8.01 -0.97
N ASP A 337 12.29 7.16 -0.23
CA ASP A 337 11.80 5.92 0.37
C ASP A 337 11.69 6.00 1.91
N GLY A 338 11.88 7.19 2.49
CA GLY A 338 11.91 7.42 3.93
C GLY A 338 13.31 7.49 4.54
N SER A 339 14.36 7.26 3.75
CA SER A 339 15.76 7.33 4.20
C SER A 339 16.31 8.75 4.36
N CYS A 340 15.50 9.79 4.09
CA CYS A 340 15.97 11.17 3.96
C CYS A 340 16.98 11.38 2.82
N GLU A 341 16.92 10.56 1.77
CA GLU A 341 17.73 10.71 0.56
C GLU A 341 16.88 10.72 -0.72
N ALA A 342 17.22 11.62 -1.65
CA ALA A 342 16.60 11.65 -2.95
C ALA A 342 17.23 10.59 -3.87
N THR A 343 16.46 9.58 -4.21
CA THR A 343 16.84 8.46 -5.08
C THR A 343 16.44 8.73 -6.53
N THR A 344 17.31 8.42 -7.49
CA THR A 344 16.95 8.40 -8.91
C THR A 344 16.29 7.08 -9.28
N PRO A 345 15.22 7.08 -10.11
CA PRO A 345 14.67 5.85 -10.65
C PRO A 345 15.75 5.10 -11.43
N VAL A 346 16.10 3.89 -10.99
CA VAL A 346 17.09 3.06 -11.67
C VAL A 346 16.42 2.41 -12.89
N PRO A 347 16.97 2.55 -14.11
CA PRO A 347 16.50 1.77 -15.25
C PRO A 347 16.78 0.29 -15.03
N PRO A 348 15.85 -0.63 -15.34
CA PRO A 348 16.13 -2.06 -15.25
C PRO A 348 17.29 -2.40 -16.20
N THR A 349 18.41 -2.84 -15.64
CA THR A 349 19.54 -3.35 -16.41
C THR A 349 19.12 -4.61 -17.15
N THR A 350 19.29 -4.63 -18.47
CA THR A 350 19.14 -5.85 -19.27
C THR A 350 20.14 -6.90 -18.77
N PRO A 351 19.72 -8.10 -18.37
CA PRO A 351 20.66 -9.13 -17.93
C PRO A 351 21.56 -9.50 -19.12
N THR A 352 22.85 -9.29 -18.95
CA THR A 352 23.86 -9.83 -19.87
C THR A 352 23.95 -11.33 -19.59
N PRO A 353 23.96 -12.21 -20.61
CA PRO A 353 24.06 -13.65 -20.36
C PRO A 353 25.44 -13.96 -19.76
N ASP A 354 25.45 -14.45 -18.52
CA ASP A 354 26.66 -14.92 -17.83
C ASP A 354 27.18 -16.20 -18.51
N PRO A 355 28.51 -16.39 -18.64
CA PRO A 355 29.09 -17.55 -19.29
C PRO A 355 28.98 -18.79 -18.38
N THR A 356 28.70 -19.93 -19.01
CA THR A 356 28.48 -21.25 -18.42
C THR A 356 29.64 -21.70 -17.50
N PRO A 357 29.38 -22.13 -16.25
CA PRO A 357 30.42 -22.73 -15.39
C PRO A 357 30.68 -24.20 -15.75
N GLU A 358 31.96 -24.58 -15.71
CA GLU A 358 32.48 -25.95 -15.92
C GLU A 358 32.25 -26.85 -14.68
N PRO A 359 32.10 -28.19 -14.83
CA PRO A 359 31.65 -29.06 -13.74
C PRO A 359 32.79 -29.52 -12.81
N PRO A 360 32.53 -29.70 -11.49
CA PRO A 360 33.54 -30.20 -10.55
C PRO A 360 33.62 -31.74 -10.51
N GLU A 361 34.82 -32.24 -10.22
CA GLU A 361 35.21 -33.66 -10.07
C GLU A 361 34.92 -34.20 -8.64
N PRO A 362 34.69 -35.52 -8.43
CA PRO A 362 33.94 -36.02 -7.28
C PRO A 362 34.81 -36.55 -6.13
N GLU A 363 34.35 -36.36 -4.89
CA GLU A 363 34.89 -37.06 -3.70
C GLU A 363 33.94 -38.12 -3.13
N GLN A 364 34.55 -39.18 -2.61
CA GLN A 364 33.99 -40.49 -2.23
C GLN A 364 33.48 -40.57 -0.78
N PRO A 365 32.68 -41.62 -0.44
CA PRO A 365 31.70 -41.59 0.65
C PRO A 365 32.13 -42.35 1.92
N LYS A 366 31.49 -42.05 3.06
CA LYS A 366 31.48 -42.92 4.26
C LYS A 366 30.36 -42.50 5.24
N PRO A 367 29.91 -43.38 6.16
CA PRO A 367 29.02 -44.52 5.96
C PRO A 367 27.73 -44.42 6.82
N GLU A 368 26.65 -45.07 6.36
CA GLU A 368 25.37 -45.23 7.06
C GLU A 368 25.42 -46.24 8.23
N GLN A 369 24.51 -46.08 9.21
CA GLN A 369 23.60 -47.12 9.78
C GLN A 369 23.11 -46.75 11.20
N PRO A 370 22.08 -47.41 11.79
CA PRO A 370 20.77 -47.86 11.24
C PRO A 370 19.60 -47.65 12.25
N GLY A 371 18.34 -47.83 11.82
CA GLY A 371 17.28 -48.32 12.73
C GLY A 371 15.89 -47.69 12.65
N SER A 372 15.01 -48.36 11.88
CA SER A 372 13.53 -48.31 11.80
C SER A 372 12.83 -48.78 13.11
N PRO A 373 11.48 -49.00 13.21
CA PRO A 373 10.34 -48.75 12.30
C PRO A 373 9.05 -48.11 12.94
N ASP A 374 8.23 -47.49 12.07
CA ASP A 374 6.74 -47.40 11.95
C ASP A 374 5.83 -47.96 13.09
N PRO A 375 4.70 -47.32 13.50
CA PRO A 375 3.43 -47.45 12.74
C PRO A 375 2.47 -46.23 12.79
N GLY A 376 1.86 -45.91 11.66
CA GLY A 376 0.89 -44.81 11.52
C GLY A 376 -0.45 -44.95 12.25
N MET A 377 -1.18 -43.82 12.28
CA MET A 377 -2.65 -43.63 12.34
C MET A 377 -2.94 -42.14 12.63
N PRO A 378 -4.17 -41.64 12.43
CA PRO A 378 -4.88 -41.40 11.17
C PRO A 378 -5.08 -39.88 10.96
N ASP A 379 -5.35 -39.49 9.71
CA ASP A 379 -5.67 -38.12 9.32
C ASP A 379 -6.92 -37.57 10.07
N PRO A 380 -6.84 -36.41 10.77
CA PRO A 380 -8.03 -35.77 11.30
C PRO A 380 -8.72 -34.95 10.19
N ASN A 381 -9.80 -35.55 9.68
CA ASN A 381 -11.09 -34.96 9.30
C ASN A 381 -11.10 -33.57 8.58
N PRO A 382 -11.81 -33.38 7.45
CA PRO A 382 -11.82 -32.15 6.64
C PRO A 382 -12.43 -30.87 7.28
N GLY A 383 -12.63 -30.84 8.60
CA GLY A 383 -13.45 -29.84 9.29
C GLY A 383 -12.76 -28.51 9.67
N ASP A 384 -11.43 -28.45 9.68
CA ASP A 384 -10.70 -27.31 10.26
C ASP A 384 -10.15 -26.30 9.22
N ARG A 385 -10.33 -26.57 7.92
CA ARG A 385 -9.81 -25.70 6.84
C ARG A 385 -10.79 -24.59 6.42
N GLY A 386 -12.02 -24.60 6.93
CA GLY A 386 -13.07 -23.68 6.50
C GLY A 386 -13.67 -24.03 5.13
N GLU A 387 -14.38 -23.09 4.51
CA GLU A 387 -15.01 -23.27 3.19
C GLU A 387 -13.96 -23.39 2.07
N ASN A 388 -14.13 -24.33 1.13
CA ASN A 388 -13.29 -24.39 -0.07
C ASN A 388 -13.70 -23.28 -1.04
N LEU A 389 -12.88 -22.23 -1.10
CA LEU A 389 -13.14 -21.02 -1.85
C LEU A 389 -12.99 -21.23 -3.38
N SER A 390 -12.34 -22.31 -3.83
CA SER A 390 -12.17 -22.57 -5.26
C SER A 390 -13.47 -23.01 -5.96
N LEU A 391 -14.44 -23.55 -5.23
CA LEU A 391 -15.73 -24.02 -5.78
C LEU A 391 -16.59 -22.89 -6.38
N SER A 392 -16.35 -21.65 -5.95
CA SER A 392 -17.02 -20.45 -6.48
C SER A 392 -16.16 -19.66 -7.47
N ALA A 393 -14.93 -20.11 -7.72
CA ALA A 393 -13.96 -19.44 -8.58
C ALA A 393 -14.13 -19.83 -10.06
N GLY A 394 -13.35 -19.18 -10.93
CA GLY A 394 -13.17 -19.61 -12.32
C GLY A 394 -11.84 -20.34 -12.50
N ALA A 395 -11.74 -21.15 -13.57
CA ALA A 395 -10.48 -21.76 -13.97
C ALA A 395 -10.15 -21.49 -15.45
N ASP A 396 -8.86 -21.34 -15.75
CA ASP A 396 -8.31 -21.39 -17.11
C ASP A 396 -6.92 -22.03 -17.10
N GLY A 397 -6.36 -22.33 -18.28
CA GLY A 397 -5.04 -22.96 -18.36
C GLY A 397 -4.43 -22.85 -19.76
N SER A 398 -3.20 -23.34 -19.89
CA SER A 398 -2.41 -23.30 -21.13
C SER A 398 -2.94 -24.25 -22.20
N SER A 399 -3.27 -25.48 -21.84
CA SER A 399 -3.76 -26.52 -22.75
C SER A 399 -4.60 -27.56 -22.01
N LYS A 400 -5.35 -28.40 -22.74
CA LYS A 400 -6.09 -29.53 -22.16
C LYS A 400 -6.23 -30.70 -23.13
N ALA A 401 -6.12 -31.91 -22.61
CA ALA A 401 -6.37 -33.14 -23.33
C ALA A 401 -7.87 -33.38 -23.59
N SER A 402 -8.20 -34.20 -24.59
CA SER A 402 -9.59 -34.59 -24.87
C SER A 402 -10.19 -35.34 -23.68
N GLY A 403 -11.40 -34.94 -23.26
CA GLY A 403 -12.07 -35.50 -22.08
C GLY A 403 -11.71 -34.81 -20.75
N SER A 404 -10.92 -33.74 -20.79
CA SER A 404 -10.56 -32.93 -19.63
C SER A 404 -11.05 -31.47 -19.77
N SER A 405 -11.25 -30.79 -18.64
CA SER A 405 -11.65 -29.37 -18.58
C SER A 405 -10.84 -28.63 -17.52
N TYR A 406 -10.72 -27.31 -17.63
CA TYR A 406 -10.05 -26.49 -16.60
C TYR A 406 -10.86 -26.46 -15.31
N GLY A 407 -12.20 -26.42 -15.41
CA GLY A 407 -13.09 -26.43 -14.26
C GLY A 407 -13.01 -27.71 -13.42
N ASN A 408 -12.54 -28.81 -14.02
CA ASN A 408 -12.33 -30.08 -13.31
C ASN A 408 -11.26 -30.00 -12.22
N ALA A 409 -10.43 -28.94 -12.20
CA ALA A 409 -9.43 -28.75 -11.15
C ALA A 409 -9.96 -27.94 -9.95
N ILE A 410 -11.22 -27.53 -9.96
CA ILE A 410 -11.83 -26.69 -8.90
C ILE A 410 -13.30 -27.08 -8.63
N ASP A 411 -13.76 -28.24 -9.07
CA ASP A 411 -15.18 -28.62 -8.98
C ASP A 411 -15.52 -29.43 -7.73
N GLY A 412 -14.52 -29.80 -6.94
CA GLY A 412 -14.66 -30.59 -5.71
C GLY A 412 -14.84 -32.09 -5.96
N ASP A 413 -14.74 -32.56 -7.21
CA ASP A 413 -14.78 -33.97 -7.57
C ASP A 413 -13.36 -34.51 -7.78
N THR A 414 -12.80 -35.09 -6.71
CA THR A 414 -11.46 -35.73 -6.72
C THR A 414 -11.29 -36.89 -7.72
N GLY A 415 -12.34 -37.36 -8.40
CA GLY A 415 -12.25 -38.34 -9.50
C GLY A 415 -12.13 -37.71 -10.89
N SER A 416 -12.48 -36.43 -11.00
CA SER A 416 -12.35 -35.59 -12.19
C SER A 416 -10.94 -34.97 -12.23
N PHE A 417 -10.47 -34.53 -13.40
CA PHE A 417 -9.14 -33.89 -13.50
C PHE A 417 -8.98 -32.95 -14.70
N TRP A 418 -8.12 -31.95 -14.51
CA TRP A 418 -7.42 -31.27 -15.59
C TRP A 418 -6.16 -32.05 -15.99
N GLN A 419 -5.94 -32.22 -17.30
CA GLN A 419 -4.71 -32.79 -17.85
C GLN A 419 -4.21 -31.95 -19.04
N PRO A 420 -2.97 -31.44 -19.02
CA PRO A 420 -2.39 -30.70 -20.13
C PRO A 420 -2.05 -31.60 -21.32
N ALA A 421 -1.76 -30.97 -22.47
CA ALA A 421 -1.33 -31.66 -23.68
C ALA A 421 0.16 -32.04 -23.67
N SER A 422 1.00 -31.33 -22.91
CA SER A 422 2.44 -31.59 -22.75
C SER A 422 2.81 -32.02 -21.32
N THR A 423 4.08 -32.38 -21.13
CA THR A 423 4.67 -32.75 -19.84
C THR A 423 5.55 -31.65 -19.24
N SER A 424 5.61 -30.46 -19.83
CA SER A 424 6.47 -29.35 -19.37
C SER A 424 5.98 -28.01 -19.91
N GLY A 425 6.14 -26.94 -19.11
CA GLY A 425 5.75 -25.57 -19.48
C GLY A 425 4.24 -25.38 -19.54
N GLU A 426 3.49 -26.13 -18.73
CA GLU A 426 2.03 -26.13 -18.73
C GLU A 426 1.52 -25.46 -17.45
N ARG A 427 0.27 -24.99 -17.50
CA ARG A 427 -0.32 -24.20 -16.43
C ARG A 427 -1.81 -24.44 -16.30
N ILE A 428 -2.27 -24.53 -15.07
CA ILE A 428 -3.68 -24.46 -14.68
C ILE A 428 -3.83 -23.36 -13.62
N SER A 429 -4.89 -22.58 -13.72
CA SER A 429 -5.07 -21.38 -12.93
C SER A 429 -6.43 -21.35 -12.26
N VAL A 430 -6.49 -20.85 -11.03
CA VAL A 430 -7.72 -20.47 -10.33
C VAL A 430 -7.82 -18.94 -10.34
N LYS A 431 -9.00 -18.39 -10.65
CA LYS A 431 -9.20 -16.93 -10.79
C LYS A 431 -10.53 -16.46 -10.22
N ARG A 432 -10.61 -15.17 -9.85
CA ARG A 432 -11.80 -14.56 -9.22
C ARG A 432 -12.16 -15.25 -7.91
N MET A 433 -11.17 -15.68 -7.14
CA MET A 433 -11.35 -16.28 -5.82
C MET A 433 -11.37 -15.22 -4.72
N ALA A 434 -11.94 -15.58 -3.57
CA ALA A 434 -11.82 -14.82 -2.33
C ALA A 434 -10.40 -14.97 -1.73
N PRO A 435 -9.99 -14.09 -0.79
CA PRO A 435 -8.70 -14.21 -0.13
C PRO A 435 -8.52 -15.56 0.56
N PHE A 436 -7.33 -16.14 0.43
CA PHE A 436 -6.98 -17.46 0.98
C PHE A 436 -5.61 -17.41 1.65
N ASN A 437 -5.28 -18.38 2.49
CA ASN A 437 -3.96 -18.50 3.10
C ASN A 437 -3.37 -19.92 3.01
N THR A 438 -4.17 -20.85 2.46
CA THR A 438 -3.84 -22.25 2.33
C THR A 438 -4.29 -22.75 0.96
N VAL A 439 -3.44 -23.54 0.29
CA VAL A 439 -3.75 -24.20 -0.98
C VAL A 439 -3.56 -25.71 -0.82
N VAL A 440 -4.50 -26.50 -1.31
CA VAL A 440 -4.37 -27.96 -1.36
C VAL A 440 -4.43 -28.38 -2.81
N ILE A 441 -3.44 -29.16 -3.26
CA ILE A 441 -3.33 -29.63 -4.64
C ILE A 441 -3.34 -31.16 -4.64
N ARG A 442 -4.14 -31.77 -5.51
CA ARG A 442 -4.26 -33.23 -5.64
C ARG A 442 -3.90 -33.67 -7.06
N GLU A 443 -2.97 -34.61 -7.20
CA GLU A 443 -2.60 -35.20 -8.49
C GLU A 443 -2.86 -36.73 -8.50
N LEU A 444 -3.60 -37.22 -9.49
CA LEU A 444 -4.03 -38.64 -9.54
C LEU A 444 -2.93 -39.62 -9.97
N ASN A 445 -1.97 -39.16 -10.75
CA ASN A 445 -0.93 -40.00 -11.35
C ASN A 445 0.49 -39.66 -10.90
N ASP A 446 0.64 -38.70 -9.98
CA ASP A 446 1.92 -38.29 -9.37
C ASP A 446 3.06 -38.18 -10.41
N ALA A 447 2.72 -37.52 -11.52
CA ALA A 447 3.59 -37.37 -12.66
C ALA A 447 4.46 -36.12 -12.56
N THR A 448 4.02 -35.09 -11.85
CA THR A 448 4.75 -33.82 -11.67
C THR A 448 6.14 -34.05 -11.08
N ARG A 449 7.16 -33.41 -11.68
CA ARG A 449 8.58 -33.51 -11.29
C ARG A 449 9.19 -32.16 -10.90
N ASN A 450 8.56 -31.06 -11.32
CA ASN A 450 8.90 -29.72 -10.89
C ASN A 450 7.69 -28.81 -11.13
N TRP A 451 7.28 -28.08 -10.11
CA TRP A 451 6.13 -27.19 -10.14
C TRP A 451 6.37 -25.94 -9.31
N ARG A 452 5.59 -24.90 -9.60
CA ARG A 452 5.49 -23.72 -8.76
C ARG A 452 4.08 -23.14 -8.75
N LEU A 453 3.65 -22.66 -7.59
CA LEU A 453 2.52 -21.77 -7.44
C LEU A 453 2.99 -20.34 -7.63
N VAL A 454 2.31 -19.60 -8.50
CA VAL A 454 2.71 -18.27 -8.91
C VAL A 454 1.52 -17.34 -8.82
N ASN A 455 1.72 -16.19 -8.20
CA ASN A 455 0.80 -15.07 -8.36
C ASN A 455 0.87 -14.61 -9.83
N HIS A 456 -0.20 -14.81 -10.59
CA HIS A 456 -0.21 -14.53 -12.03
C HIS A 456 0.09 -13.06 -12.33
N GLU A 457 -0.34 -12.16 -11.44
CA GLU A 457 -0.20 -10.72 -11.63
C GLU A 457 1.23 -10.22 -11.40
N THR A 458 1.94 -10.79 -10.42
CA THR A 458 3.27 -10.32 -10.00
C THR A 458 4.41 -11.22 -10.47
N GLY A 459 4.12 -12.46 -10.85
CA GLY A 459 5.13 -13.48 -11.11
C GLY A 459 5.82 -14.03 -9.86
N GLU A 460 5.38 -13.60 -8.67
CA GLU A 460 5.89 -14.07 -7.39
C GLU A 460 5.62 -15.56 -7.22
N VAL A 461 6.66 -16.32 -6.89
CA VAL A 461 6.55 -17.74 -6.61
C VAL A 461 6.17 -17.92 -5.15
N LEU A 462 4.90 -18.24 -4.91
CA LEU A 462 4.33 -18.42 -3.58
C LEU A 462 4.74 -19.76 -2.96
N ALA A 463 4.91 -20.77 -3.80
CA ALA A 463 5.46 -22.07 -3.40
C ALA A 463 6.06 -22.78 -4.61
N SER A 464 6.98 -23.71 -4.37
CA SER A 464 7.48 -24.58 -5.43
C SER A 464 7.87 -25.94 -4.86
N GLY A 465 7.96 -26.94 -5.73
CA GLY A 465 8.28 -28.29 -5.30
C GLY A 465 8.57 -29.23 -6.46
N GLN A 466 9.02 -30.44 -6.11
CA GLN A 466 9.38 -31.45 -7.11
C GLN A 466 8.27 -32.47 -7.36
N ARG A 467 7.40 -32.78 -6.40
CA ARG A 467 6.27 -33.70 -6.63
C ARG A 467 5.03 -33.11 -5.96
N LEU A 468 3.86 -33.36 -6.53
CA LEU A 468 2.58 -33.00 -5.92
C LEU A 468 1.97 -34.19 -5.16
N GLY A 469 2.27 -35.43 -5.57
CA GLY A 469 1.70 -36.62 -4.94
C GLY A 469 0.17 -36.63 -4.97
N THR A 470 -0.43 -37.48 -4.15
CA THR A 470 -1.90 -37.59 -4.06
C THR A 470 -2.55 -36.39 -3.36
N GLU A 471 -1.81 -35.70 -2.50
CA GLU A 471 -2.20 -34.44 -1.86
C GLU A 471 -0.93 -33.68 -1.44
N THR A 472 -0.87 -32.39 -1.75
CA THR A 472 0.12 -31.45 -1.20
C THR A 472 -0.65 -30.27 -0.62
N THR A 473 -0.42 -30.00 0.67
CA THR A 473 -0.98 -28.84 1.36
C THR A 473 0.11 -27.79 1.53
N ILE A 474 -0.21 -26.57 1.13
CA ILE A 474 0.68 -25.41 1.12
C ILE A 474 0.07 -24.39 2.05
N THR A 475 0.67 -24.25 3.23
CA THR A 475 0.33 -23.27 4.25
C THR A 475 1.42 -22.21 4.33
N GLY A 476 1.28 -21.24 5.24
CA GLY A 476 2.33 -20.23 5.46
C GLY A 476 2.44 -19.22 4.32
N LEU A 477 1.45 -19.17 3.42
CA LEU A 477 1.40 -18.18 2.36
C LEU A 477 1.10 -16.77 2.89
N GLY A 478 0.69 -16.63 4.16
CA GLY A 478 -0.03 -15.42 4.60
C GLY A 478 -1.37 -15.27 3.87
N THR A 479 -2.15 -14.24 4.18
CA THR A 479 -3.39 -13.97 3.43
C THR A 479 -3.05 -13.48 2.03
N GLN A 480 -3.21 -14.37 1.06
CA GLN A 480 -3.14 -14.10 -0.36
C GLN A 480 -4.45 -13.45 -0.82
N ASN A 481 -4.35 -12.17 -1.22
CA ASN A 481 -5.44 -11.42 -1.81
C ASN A 481 -5.11 -11.11 -3.28
N ILE A 482 -5.09 -12.16 -4.10
CA ILE A 482 -4.66 -12.14 -5.50
C ILE A 482 -5.83 -12.49 -6.42
N TYR A 483 -5.85 -11.99 -7.65
CA TYR A 483 -6.98 -12.21 -8.56
C TYR A 483 -6.87 -13.54 -9.31
N LYS A 484 -5.64 -14.00 -9.58
CA LYS A 484 -5.37 -15.26 -10.26
C LYS A 484 -4.11 -15.94 -9.73
N LEU A 485 -4.26 -17.22 -9.38
CA LEU A 485 -3.21 -18.11 -8.90
C LEU A 485 -2.92 -19.13 -9.99
N ASP A 486 -1.65 -19.26 -10.35
CA ASP A 486 -1.17 -20.21 -11.34
C ASP A 486 -0.46 -21.38 -10.67
N LEU A 487 -0.84 -22.61 -11.00
CA LEU A 487 0.01 -23.78 -10.82
C LEU A 487 0.74 -24.03 -12.14
N GLU A 488 2.03 -23.72 -12.15
CA GLU A 488 2.91 -23.97 -13.29
C GLU A 488 3.62 -25.32 -13.13
N ILE A 489 3.44 -26.20 -14.12
CA ILE A 489 4.15 -27.46 -14.26
C ILE A 489 5.38 -27.22 -15.13
N LEU A 490 6.53 -27.10 -14.48
CA LEU A 490 7.80 -26.88 -15.15
C LEU A 490 8.25 -28.16 -15.87
N ASN A 491 8.13 -29.33 -15.23
CA ASN A 491 8.26 -30.63 -15.89
C ASN A 491 7.51 -31.76 -15.14
N ALA A 492 7.26 -32.85 -15.86
CA ALA A 492 6.57 -34.04 -15.38
C ALA A 492 7.03 -35.30 -16.14
N ALA A 493 6.93 -36.46 -15.51
CA ALA A 493 7.29 -37.76 -16.09
C ALA A 493 6.24 -38.29 -17.08
N ALA A 494 5.02 -37.77 -17.01
CA ALA A 494 3.90 -37.96 -17.93
C ALA A 494 2.98 -36.73 -17.80
N ALA A 495 1.95 -36.58 -18.65
CA ALA A 495 1.03 -35.45 -18.53
C ALA A 495 0.28 -35.51 -17.19
N PRO A 496 0.44 -34.52 -16.29
CA PRO A 496 -0.19 -34.51 -14.97
C PRO A 496 -1.70 -34.62 -15.04
N ARG A 497 -2.32 -35.23 -14.02
CA ARG A 497 -3.76 -35.24 -13.83
C ARG A 497 -4.08 -34.53 -12.52
N ILE A 498 -4.19 -33.20 -12.61
CA ILE A 498 -4.51 -32.36 -11.46
C ILE A 498 -6.01 -32.50 -11.21
N ALA A 499 -6.35 -33.21 -10.14
CA ALA A 499 -7.73 -33.41 -9.73
C ALA A 499 -8.30 -32.18 -9.06
N GLU A 500 -7.57 -31.54 -8.14
CA GLU A 500 -8.09 -30.39 -7.41
C GLU A 500 -6.99 -29.39 -7.08
N ILE A 501 -7.40 -28.12 -7.06
CA ILE A 501 -6.71 -26.96 -6.47
C ILE A 501 -7.74 -26.29 -5.57
N GLU A 502 -7.67 -26.61 -4.29
CA GLU A 502 -8.59 -26.15 -3.25
C GLU A 502 -7.95 -24.96 -2.53
N LEU A 503 -8.76 -23.93 -2.25
CA LEU A 503 -8.30 -22.70 -1.61
C LEU A 503 -9.04 -22.52 -0.29
N TYR A 504 -8.30 -22.23 0.78
CA TYR A 504 -8.85 -22.13 2.12
C TYR A 504 -8.32 -20.90 2.85
N ASN A 505 -9.15 -20.37 3.76
CA ASN A 505 -8.75 -19.41 4.78
C ASN A 505 -8.71 -20.14 6.13
N ALA A 506 -7.73 -21.02 6.29
CA ALA A 506 -7.62 -21.90 7.45
C ALA A 506 -7.14 -21.09 8.67
N ALA A 507 -7.71 -21.38 9.84
CA ALA A 507 -7.21 -20.83 11.10
C ALA A 507 -5.81 -21.41 11.38
N PRO A 508 -4.88 -20.63 11.95
CA PRO A 508 -3.54 -21.13 12.26
C PRO A 508 -3.62 -22.27 13.28
N GLY A 509 -3.42 -23.51 12.80
CA GLY A 509 -3.37 -24.71 13.61
C GLY A 509 -2.03 -24.87 14.33
N THR A 510 -2.09 -25.38 15.56
CA THR A 510 -0.95 -25.81 16.39
C THR A 510 -0.09 -26.82 15.64
N GLY A 511 1.22 -26.56 15.55
CA GLY A 511 2.12 -27.25 14.62
C GLY A 511 2.49 -28.69 14.97
N ASP A 512 3.29 -29.29 14.08
CA ASP A 512 4.26 -30.31 14.42
C ASP A 512 5.55 -30.08 13.60
N ASN A 513 6.65 -29.82 14.32
CA ASN A 513 8.01 -29.81 13.80
C ASN A 513 8.54 -31.24 13.84
N ASP A 514 9.04 -31.77 12.72
CA ASP A 514 10.15 -32.73 12.77
C ASP A 514 11.33 -32.20 11.95
N SER A 515 12.49 -32.21 12.58
CA SER A 515 13.67 -31.43 12.23
C SER A 515 14.84 -32.32 11.84
N GLY A 516 15.55 -31.96 10.77
CA GLY A 516 16.86 -32.52 10.42
C GLY A 516 17.79 -31.45 9.83
N SER A 517 18.54 -30.78 10.71
CA SER A 517 19.58 -29.75 10.47
C SER A 517 20.95 -30.36 10.03
N PRO A 518 22.08 -29.62 9.81
CA PRO A 518 22.35 -28.16 9.67
C PRO A 518 23.43 -27.76 8.61
N SER A 519 23.56 -26.47 8.26
CA SER A 519 24.86 -25.74 8.30
C SER A 519 24.70 -24.21 8.19
N THR A 520 25.48 -23.54 9.03
CA THR A 520 25.61 -22.12 9.46
C THR A 520 26.21 -21.14 8.43
N PRO A 521 26.25 -19.81 8.71
CA PRO A 521 25.21 -18.91 9.23
C PRO A 521 25.04 -17.70 8.30
N ASP A 522 23.81 -17.39 7.86
CA ASP A 522 23.51 -16.03 7.40
C ASP A 522 22.77 -15.32 8.52
N GLN A 523 23.19 -14.10 8.84
CA GLN A 523 22.63 -13.32 9.95
C GLN A 523 21.23 -12.86 9.53
N GLY A 524 20.25 -13.74 9.75
CA GLY A 524 18.84 -13.47 9.48
C GLY A 524 18.35 -12.28 10.30
N GLU A 525 17.75 -11.33 9.60
CA GLU A 525 16.96 -10.26 10.20
C GLU A 525 15.87 -10.90 11.08
N PRO A 526 15.74 -10.51 12.36
CA PRO A 526 14.88 -11.24 13.29
C PRO A 526 13.41 -11.09 12.87
N GLU A 527 12.66 -12.18 12.85
CA GLU A 527 11.21 -12.14 12.66
C GLU A 527 10.50 -11.63 13.93
N PRO A 528 9.36 -10.92 13.80
CA PRO A 528 8.60 -10.46 14.94
C PRO A 528 8.07 -11.62 15.77
N GLN A 529 8.33 -11.57 17.07
CA GLN A 529 7.92 -12.58 18.05
C GLN A 529 6.71 -12.07 18.82
N GLN A 530 5.84 -12.99 19.20
CA GLN A 530 4.71 -12.70 20.07
C GLN A 530 5.05 -13.11 21.51
N LEU A 531 4.99 -12.14 22.42
CA LEU A 531 5.19 -12.33 23.85
C LEU A 531 3.86 -12.15 24.58
N VAL A 532 3.39 -13.22 25.23
CA VAL A 532 2.22 -13.18 26.11
C VAL A 532 2.69 -13.09 27.57
N LEU A 533 2.11 -12.14 28.32
CA LEU A 533 2.39 -11.95 29.74
C LEU A 533 1.10 -12.09 30.55
N GLU A 534 1.07 -13.16 31.33
CA GLU A 534 0.00 -13.52 32.27
C GLU A 534 0.45 -13.19 33.71
N GLU A 535 -0.49 -13.18 34.64
CA GLU A 535 -0.20 -13.05 36.06
C GLU A 535 0.68 -14.20 36.59
N ASN A 536 1.50 -13.90 37.60
CA ASN A 536 2.44 -14.84 38.22
C ASN A 536 3.50 -15.47 37.28
N GLN A 537 3.68 -14.93 36.07
CA GLN A 537 4.76 -15.28 35.14
C GLN A 537 5.86 -14.21 35.12
N PRO A 538 7.07 -14.53 34.62
CA PRO A 538 8.10 -13.52 34.35
C PRO A 538 7.51 -12.35 33.55
N GLY A 539 7.91 -11.12 33.87
CA GLY A 539 7.36 -9.91 33.24
C GLY A 539 6.11 -9.34 33.91
N PHE A 540 5.45 -10.04 34.85
CA PHE A 540 4.35 -9.48 35.64
C PHE A 540 4.88 -8.77 36.90
N CYS A 541 4.65 -7.46 37.03
CA CYS A 541 5.18 -6.65 38.13
C CYS A 541 4.23 -6.50 39.33
N GLY A 542 2.96 -6.81 39.15
CA GLY A 542 1.97 -6.74 40.22
C GLY A 542 0.70 -6.00 39.82
N VAL A 543 -0.27 -6.09 40.73
CA VAL A 543 -1.57 -5.43 40.66
C VAL A 543 -1.84 -4.73 41.99
N ASP A 544 -2.41 -3.52 41.93
CA ASP A 544 -2.93 -2.79 43.09
C ASP A 544 -4.30 -3.40 43.51
N GLY A 545 -4.28 -4.65 43.94
CA GLY A 545 -5.44 -5.47 44.20
C GLY A 545 -5.06 -6.92 44.45
N VAL A 546 -5.78 -7.86 43.86
CA VAL A 546 -5.56 -9.30 44.05
C VAL A 546 -5.60 -10.05 42.73
N ILE A 547 -4.87 -11.17 42.66
CA ILE A 547 -5.05 -12.16 41.60
C ILE A 547 -6.17 -13.10 42.00
N GLU A 548 -7.17 -13.26 41.14
CA GLU A 548 -8.35 -14.08 41.39
C GLU A 548 -8.59 -15.08 40.26
N SER A 549 -9.42 -16.09 40.54
CA SER A 549 -9.76 -17.16 39.59
C SER A 549 -11.22 -17.58 39.66
N GLU A 550 -12.08 -16.80 40.32
CA GLU A 550 -13.50 -17.14 40.51
C GLU A 550 -14.35 -16.99 39.23
N HIS A 551 -13.87 -16.26 38.24
CA HIS A 551 -14.56 -16.02 36.98
C HIS A 551 -13.82 -16.70 35.83
N ALA A 552 -14.25 -17.94 35.53
CA ALA A 552 -13.65 -18.77 34.48
C ALA A 552 -13.56 -18.07 33.11
N GLY A 553 -12.63 -18.52 32.25
CA GLY A 553 -12.43 -17.98 30.90
C GLY A 553 -11.18 -17.10 30.73
N PHE A 554 -10.42 -16.91 31.82
CA PHE A 554 -9.06 -16.37 31.80
C PHE A 554 -8.05 -17.40 31.28
N SER A 555 -6.90 -16.91 30.84
CA SER A 555 -5.68 -17.67 30.54
C SER A 555 -4.74 -17.73 31.75
N GLY A 556 -3.78 -18.65 31.76
CA GLY A 556 -2.89 -18.80 32.92
C GLY A 556 -3.58 -19.33 34.18
N ALA A 557 -3.24 -18.77 35.33
CA ALA A 557 -3.65 -19.21 36.66
C ALA A 557 -4.82 -18.41 37.25
N GLY A 558 -5.13 -17.24 36.70
CA GLY A 558 -6.13 -16.30 37.19
C GLY A 558 -6.21 -15.04 36.32
N TYR A 559 -6.56 -13.92 36.94
CA TYR A 559 -6.56 -12.59 36.34
C TYR A 559 -6.27 -11.53 37.39
N ALA A 560 -5.77 -10.37 36.96
CA ALA A 560 -5.54 -9.21 37.82
C ALA A 560 -6.85 -8.44 38.07
N ASN A 561 -7.30 -8.45 39.32
CA ASN A 561 -8.42 -7.65 39.80
C ASN A 561 -7.90 -6.47 40.64
N THR A 562 -8.02 -5.25 40.12
CA THR A 562 -7.62 -4.05 40.85
C THR A 562 -8.64 -3.68 41.93
N SER A 563 -8.19 -3.04 43.00
CA SER A 563 -9.10 -2.37 43.94
C SER A 563 -9.89 -1.27 43.21
N ASN A 564 -11.19 -1.13 43.53
CA ASN A 564 -12.07 -0.09 42.96
C ASN A 564 -11.72 1.30 43.54
N VAL A 565 -10.62 1.89 43.07
CA VAL A 565 -10.10 3.18 43.51
C VAL A 565 -9.43 3.87 42.32
N TYR A 566 -9.55 5.19 42.19
CA TYR A 566 -8.82 5.94 41.18
C TYR A 566 -7.30 5.69 41.26
N GLY A 567 -6.68 5.46 40.11
CA GLY A 567 -5.23 5.34 39.97
C GLY A 567 -4.64 3.96 40.28
N THR A 568 -5.42 3.00 40.77
CA THR A 568 -4.96 1.61 40.93
C THR A 568 -4.69 0.98 39.57
N GLY A 569 -3.70 0.09 39.50
CA GLY A 569 -3.26 -0.45 38.23
C GLY A 569 -2.71 -1.85 38.27
N VAL A 570 -2.32 -2.31 37.08
CA VAL A 570 -1.55 -3.52 36.84
C VAL A 570 -0.36 -3.16 35.96
N ALA A 571 0.79 -3.78 36.20
CA ALA A 571 2.01 -3.46 35.48
C ALA A 571 2.82 -4.69 35.08
N TRP A 572 3.56 -4.52 33.99
CA TRP A 572 4.46 -5.51 33.41
C TRP A 572 5.79 -4.87 33.02
N GLN A 573 6.80 -5.71 32.84
CA GLN A 573 8.12 -5.32 32.37
C GLN A 573 8.60 -6.24 31.25
N VAL A 574 9.00 -5.62 30.15
CA VAL A 574 9.48 -6.29 28.93
C VAL A 574 10.84 -5.75 28.54
N ASN A 575 11.67 -6.56 27.91
CA ASN A 575 12.88 -6.12 27.22
C ASN A 575 12.67 -6.24 25.72
N VAL A 576 13.09 -5.20 24.99
CA VAL A 576 13.10 -5.21 23.53
C VAL A 576 14.50 -4.91 23.01
N ALA A 577 14.91 -5.60 21.94
CA ALA A 577 16.25 -5.42 21.38
C ALA A 577 16.42 -4.09 20.65
N GLU A 578 15.34 -3.54 20.10
CA GLU A 578 15.34 -2.33 19.29
C GLU A 578 14.24 -1.36 19.76
N ALA A 579 14.52 -0.06 19.68
CA ALA A 579 13.50 0.94 19.95
C ALA A 579 12.54 0.99 18.75
N GLY A 580 11.23 0.99 18.99
CA GLY A 580 10.27 0.93 17.90
C GLY A 580 8.82 0.88 18.34
N HIS A 581 7.93 0.66 17.38
CA HIS A 581 6.51 0.45 17.61
C HIS A 581 6.22 -1.04 17.73
N TYR A 582 5.44 -1.39 18.76
CA TYR A 582 5.05 -2.76 19.06
C TYR A 582 3.53 -2.81 19.22
N ASP A 583 2.94 -3.90 18.76
CA ASP A 583 1.51 -4.12 18.83
C ASP A 583 1.16 -4.75 20.19
N LEU A 584 0.36 -4.03 20.99
CA LEU A 584 -0.09 -4.47 22.31
C LEU A 584 -1.58 -4.78 22.27
N VAL A 585 -1.96 -5.96 22.75
CA VAL A 585 -3.36 -6.33 22.99
C VAL A 585 -3.55 -6.62 24.48
N VAL A 586 -4.63 -6.09 25.06
CA VAL A 586 -5.01 -6.38 26.43
C VAL A 586 -6.25 -7.27 26.42
N ARG A 587 -6.18 -8.41 27.08
CA ARG A 587 -7.33 -9.29 27.29
C ARG A 587 -7.98 -9.00 28.63
N PHE A 588 -9.30 -8.82 28.64
CA PHE A 588 -10.03 -8.43 29.83
C PHE A 588 -11.46 -8.97 29.88
N ALA A 589 -12.03 -9.03 31.08
CA ALA A 589 -13.45 -9.23 31.32
C ALA A 589 -14.03 -8.06 32.12
N ASN A 590 -15.20 -7.59 31.71
CA ASN A 590 -15.88 -6.49 32.39
C ASN A 590 -17.39 -6.74 32.48
N GLY A 591 -17.97 -6.47 33.66
CA GLY A 591 -19.41 -6.59 33.89
C GLY A 591 -20.24 -5.59 33.08
N ALA A 592 -21.45 -5.28 33.55
CA ALA A 592 -22.44 -4.55 32.76
C ALA A 592 -22.05 -3.11 32.36
N THR A 593 -21.11 -2.47 33.05
CA THR A 593 -20.73 -1.07 32.83
C THR A 593 -19.26 -0.95 32.46
N ALA A 594 -18.96 -0.10 31.46
CA ALA A 594 -17.59 0.17 31.04
C ALA A 594 -16.74 0.70 32.20
N ARG A 595 -15.47 0.29 32.24
CA ARG A 595 -14.47 0.79 33.17
C ARG A 595 -13.33 1.37 32.33
N SER A 596 -12.90 2.59 32.64
CA SER A 596 -11.89 3.28 31.84
C SER A 596 -10.52 3.19 32.52
N GLY A 597 -9.50 2.89 31.71
CA GLY A 597 -8.10 2.86 32.13
C GLY A 597 -7.23 3.70 31.21
N SER A 598 -6.03 4.07 31.67
CA SER A 598 -5.00 4.69 30.84
C SER A 598 -3.76 3.79 30.80
N LEU A 599 -3.23 3.62 29.59
CA LEU A 599 -2.01 2.89 29.31
C LEU A 599 -0.81 3.83 29.42
N TYR A 600 0.22 3.38 30.11
CA TYR A 600 1.48 4.06 30.30
C TYR A 600 2.64 3.16 29.88
N VAL A 601 3.66 3.76 29.27
CA VAL A 601 4.96 3.13 29.02
C VAL A 601 6.03 4.00 29.67
N ASN A 602 6.85 3.42 30.56
CA ASN A 602 7.89 4.13 31.30
C ASN A 602 7.36 5.39 32.00
N ASP A 603 6.20 5.26 32.65
CA ASP A 603 5.42 6.34 33.31
C ASP A 603 4.95 7.48 32.39
N ARG A 604 5.12 7.36 31.07
CA ARG A 604 4.55 8.27 30.08
C ARG A 604 3.20 7.76 29.60
N TRP A 605 2.23 8.66 29.51
CA TRP A 605 0.88 8.35 29.02
C TRP A 605 0.92 8.01 27.52
N VAL A 606 0.21 6.95 27.11
CA VAL A 606 0.11 6.50 25.70
C VAL A 606 -1.29 6.74 25.15
N THR A 607 -2.30 6.14 25.79
CA THR A 607 -3.70 6.24 25.38
C THR A 607 -4.63 5.94 26.55
N ALA A 608 -5.89 6.35 26.45
CA ALA A 608 -6.96 5.88 27.32
C ALA A 608 -7.71 4.74 26.61
N GLU A 609 -8.00 3.67 27.34
CA GLU A 609 -8.79 2.54 26.87
C GLU A 609 -10.10 2.49 27.66
N ASP A 610 -11.21 2.54 26.94
CA ASP A 610 -12.53 2.34 27.53
C ASP A 610 -12.90 0.86 27.44
N PHE A 611 -12.62 0.12 28.51
CA PHE A 611 -12.90 -1.31 28.59
C PHE A 611 -14.42 -1.52 28.71
N ARG A 612 -15.12 -1.51 27.58
CA ARG A 612 -16.60 -1.66 27.56
C ARG A 612 -17.03 -2.98 28.18
N SER A 613 -18.28 -3.07 28.61
CA SER A 613 -18.90 -4.31 29.08
C SER A 613 -18.64 -5.49 28.15
N THR A 614 -18.20 -6.62 28.71
CA THR A 614 -18.15 -7.93 28.02
C THR A 614 -19.42 -8.74 28.29
N GLY A 615 -20.40 -8.16 28.99
CA GLY A 615 -21.68 -8.76 29.32
C GLY A 615 -21.66 -9.61 30.60
N ALA A 616 -20.52 -10.22 30.95
CA ALA A 616 -20.34 -10.99 32.17
C ALA A 616 -18.85 -11.08 32.56
N TRP A 617 -18.56 -11.24 33.85
CA TRP A 617 -17.19 -11.30 34.36
C TRP A 617 -16.41 -12.57 33.97
N ASN A 618 -17.08 -13.59 33.45
CA ASN A 618 -16.50 -14.80 32.88
C ASN A 618 -16.45 -14.77 31.33
N SER A 619 -16.75 -13.62 30.72
CA SER A 619 -16.65 -13.41 29.28
C SER A 619 -15.48 -12.46 29.02
N TYR A 620 -14.44 -12.98 28.38
CA TYR A 620 -13.20 -12.25 28.11
C TYR A 620 -13.13 -11.88 26.64
N ARG A 621 -12.62 -10.69 26.36
CA ARG A 621 -12.31 -10.24 25.01
C ARG A 621 -11.00 -9.47 24.99
N ASP A 622 -10.50 -9.32 23.79
CA ASP A 622 -9.30 -8.56 23.53
C ASP A 622 -9.69 -7.11 23.20
N THR A 623 -8.82 -6.17 23.55
CA THR A 623 -8.89 -4.81 23.00
C THR A 623 -8.64 -4.85 21.49
N ALA A 624 -8.97 -3.76 20.79
CA ALA A 624 -8.30 -3.52 19.52
C ALA A 624 -6.78 -3.44 19.76
N VAL A 625 -5.98 -3.64 18.71
CA VAL A 625 -4.52 -3.50 18.79
C VAL A 625 -4.18 -2.06 19.20
N LEU A 626 -3.41 -1.94 20.28
CA LEU A 626 -2.88 -0.69 20.81
C LEU A 626 -1.41 -0.60 20.42
N SER A 627 -1.02 0.41 19.64
CA SER A 627 0.40 0.62 19.31
C SER A 627 1.13 1.28 20.49
N VAL A 628 2.23 0.67 20.95
CA VAL A 628 3.09 1.21 22.00
C VAL A 628 4.51 1.45 21.48
N THR A 629 5.11 2.59 21.84
CA THR A 629 6.52 2.86 21.55
C THR A 629 7.38 2.39 22.72
N LEU A 630 8.27 1.43 22.47
CA LEU A 630 9.22 0.89 23.45
C LEU A 630 10.63 1.35 23.09
N GLY A 631 11.45 1.70 24.08
CA GLY A 631 12.87 1.98 23.87
C GLY A 631 13.70 0.72 23.94
N THR A 632 14.90 0.69 23.35
CA THR A 632 15.83 -0.44 23.52
C THR A 632 16.07 -0.74 25.00
N GLY A 633 16.01 -2.01 25.38
CA GLY A 633 16.18 -2.45 26.77
C GLY A 633 14.86 -2.64 27.50
N ALA A 634 14.90 -2.52 28.83
CA ALA A 634 13.74 -2.74 29.69
C ALA A 634 12.73 -1.59 29.60
N ASN A 635 11.45 -1.93 29.44
CA ASN A 635 10.32 -1.01 29.42
C ASN A 635 9.24 -1.49 30.39
N ARG A 636 8.68 -0.54 31.14
CA ARG A 636 7.56 -0.78 32.05
C ARG A 636 6.25 -0.39 31.38
N ILE A 637 5.34 -1.35 31.23
CA ILE A 637 3.99 -1.14 30.68
C ILE A 637 3.01 -1.19 31.85
N ALA A 638 2.10 -0.21 31.97
CA ALA A 638 1.13 -0.17 33.05
C ALA A 638 -0.24 0.34 32.61
N LEU A 639 -1.30 -0.30 33.12
CA LEU A 639 -2.66 0.21 33.05
C LEU A 639 -3.02 0.83 34.40
N ARG A 640 -3.65 2.01 34.41
CA ARG A 640 -4.14 2.68 35.63
C ARG A 640 -5.59 3.11 35.47
N ALA A 641 -6.42 2.83 36.48
CA ALA A 641 -7.81 3.23 36.51
C ALA A 641 -7.96 4.75 36.50
N THR A 642 -8.88 5.29 35.70
CA THR A 642 -9.11 6.74 35.60
C THR A 642 -10.29 7.22 36.44
N ASN A 643 -10.94 6.33 37.20
CA ASN A 643 -12.03 6.64 38.13
C ASN A 643 -12.09 5.63 39.28
N ASP A 644 -12.95 5.88 40.26
CA ASP A 644 -13.09 5.07 41.48
C ASP A 644 -13.74 3.69 41.27
N SER A 645 -14.04 3.30 40.03
CA SER A 645 -14.50 1.93 39.73
C SER A 645 -13.34 0.94 39.56
N GLY A 646 -12.08 1.38 39.53
CA GLY A 646 -10.94 0.49 39.21
C GLY A 646 -10.90 0.07 37.74
N LEU A 647 -9.96 -0.82 37.40
CA LEU A 647 -9.88 -1.49 36.10
C LEU A 647 -10.89 -2.64 35.98
N PRO A 648 -11.21 -3.13 34.77
CA PRO A 648 -11.83 -4.45 34.60
C PRO A 648 -10.88 -5.56 35.05
N ASN A 649 -11.34 -6.82 35.03
CA ASN A 649 -10.46 -7.96 35.26
C ASN A 649 -9.49 -8.09 34.07
N ILE A 650 -8.20 -7.91 34.31
CA ILE A 650 -7.19 -8.00 33.27
C ILE A 650 -6.58 -9.40 33.28
N ASP A 651 -6.76 -10.14 32.21
CA ASP A 651 -6.30 -11.52 32.03
C ASP A 651 -4.81 -11.52 31.64
N ARG A 652 -4.50 -10.97 30.47
CA ARG A 652 -3.13 -10.92 29.95
C ARG A 652 -2.88 -9.70 29.09
N ILE A 653 -1.60 -9.42 28.85
CA ILE A 653 -1.19 -8.62 27.70
C ILE A 653 -0.45 -9.48 26.68
N GLN A 654 -0.55 -9.11 25.42
CA GLN A 654 0.16 -9.72 24.32
C GLN A 654 0.89 -8.61 23.55
N LEU A 655 2.19 -8.78 23.37
CA LEU A 655 3.06 -7.84 22.67
C LEU A 655 3.67 -8.53 21.44
N GLU A 656 3.59 -7.91 20.27
CA GLU A 656 4.17 -8.43 19.03
C GLU A 656 5.22 -7.48 18.47
N GLY A 657 6.41 -8.01 18.19
CA GLY A 657 7.50 -7.27 17.54
C GLY A 657 8.86 -7.94 17.69
N LEU A 658 9.92 -7.30 17.19
CA LEU A 658 11.25 -7.91 17.12
C LEU A 658 11.86 -8.12 18.51
N ALA A 659 12.28 -9.36 18.79
CA ALA A 659 13.06 -9.76 19.97
C ALA A 659 12.50 -9.23 21.32
N VAL A 660 11.19 -9.37 21.51
CA VAL A 660 10.48 -9.08 22.77
C VAL A 660 10.65 -10.22 23.77
N SER A 661 10.97 -9.90 25.03
CA SER A 661 11.10 -10.89 26.11
C SER A 661 10.61 -10.35 27.44
N ALA A 662 10.16 -11.25 28.32
CA ALA A 662 9.75 -10.91 29.68
C ALA A 662 10.96 -10.59 30.57
N VAL A 663 10.83 -9.65 31.51
CA VAL A 663 11.88 -9.32 32.48
C VAL A 663 11.32 -9.28 33.89
N ASP A 664 12.08 -9.78 34.87
CA ASP A 664 11.71 -9.67 36.27
C ASP A 664 11.67 -8.21 36.74
N CYS A 665 10.66 -7.85 37.52
CA CYS A 665 10.40 -6.47 37.94
C CYS A 665 11.19 -5.99 39.17
N ASN A 666 12.36 -6.60 39.40
CA ASN A 666 13.22 -6.32 40.57
C ASN A 666 14.09 -5.08 40.42
#